data_AF-A0A1F9NVQ4-F1
#
_entry.id   AF-A0A1F9NVQ4-F1
#
_cell.length_a   1.000
_cell.length_b   1.000
_cell.length_c   1.000
_cell.angle_alpha   90.00
_cell.angle_beta   90.00
_cell.angle_gamma   90.00
#
_symmetry.space_group_name_H-M   'P 1'
#
loop_
_entity.id
_entity.type
_entity.pdbx_description
1 polymer ?
#
loop_
_entity_poly.entity_id
_entity_poly.type
_entity_poly.pdbx_seq_one_letter_code
_entity_poly.pdbx_strand_id
1 'polypeptide(L)'
;MAEPAENKIKIPMIGLLAVKNLLITKEDLQKALSYCSGAENLALALKEYFLSKEIISAQNMERLLRAAKTIDLRQKEFKFGAVAIRKGFINQSVLKLVLEEQENDIKNKRKVRLIGDMLVEAGMMAEKQKNYILKLQERVREEVKKSSEGNATDPSSPSDALKPDPAEGLPEKSKTETDGNEQDAGNLREAEIIEGGIKLEISKDFMAAFLSKTDYFDDTVTLDAVKTALFEKGIVAGLAEDKMIEGFIRSSGFKTKSFRVAKGISPIQGKDARIEFFFNIDYLKVGDLTADGGIDFKERGEIPFVEAGTVLAEKIPLIEARKGHNIYGHEIEITPGKDIDLKCGKGAKLSEDGHKLLADVGGFPKYALSGHVFVHQEYTTEGDVDYETGHVQYDGNVNVKGRIKSGFKVEGNNIQAIEVDGGIITAEGNVKIAGGINEGKIYAKGNVHAKFIHKSEIICMGDVVVGKEIVDSDIECSGGCVIDGKLISSRISAKMGIKAKHIGTEMSGPSVIRIGQDIFTVKELEKNKAKIEHLKKMTEFHGEKKDKLKEDHLTLQKQITDLAHIQDRSQLEQKELNSKILALGNDTEAVHDLQKKIEQLQMAAKKAEESLDACFDKSDKIEAAMANEDREIEAIEKRRADLIDERNNLIKWAKENPGKPVVTCEGVIMPETLIKGKHTEKRITEMLRYSKISEVLCTSDQGKNLTIYEMQVGNI
;
A
#
# COMPACT_ATOMS: atom_id res chain seq x y z
N MET A 1 -37.39 -16.39 -16.90
CA MET A 1 -36.15 -17.19 -16.81
C MET A 1 -35.05 -16.24 -16.38
N ALA A 2 -34.52 -16.45 -15.18
CA ALA A 2 -33.36 -15.73 -14.68
C ALA A 2 -32.12 -16.28 -15.38
N GLU A 3 -31.29 -15.42 -15.96
CA GLU A 3 -29.94 -15.71 -16.42
C GLU A 3 -29.00 -14.55 -16.07
N PRO A 4 -27.71 -14.81 -15.86
CA PRO A 4 -27.09 -14.63 -14.55
C PRO A 4 -26.22 -13.38 -14.47
N ALA A 5 -26.20 -12.77 -13.29
CA ALA A 5 -25.25 -11.75 -12.91
C ALA A 5 -23.82 -12.20 -13.27
N GLU A 6 -23.09 -11.38 -14.03
CA GLU A 6 -21.64 -11.49 -14.16
C GLU A 6 -21.05 -11.54 -12.74
N ASN A 7 -20.73 -12.76 -12.30
CA ASN A 7 -20.01 -13.01 -11.07
C ASN A 7 -18.65 -12.30 -11.20
N LYS A 8 -18.54 -11.07 -10.67
CA LYS A 8 -17.24 -10.58 -10.18
C LYS A 8 -16.74 -11.69 -9.28
N ILE A 9 -15.79 -12.49 -9.77
CA ILE A 9 -15.21 -13.59 -9.02
C ILE A 9 -14.70 -12.98 -7.73
N LYS A 10 -15.45 -13.21 -6.65
CA LYS A 10 -15.18 -12.60 -5.36
C LYS A 10 -13.96 -13.33 -4.84
N ILE A 11 -12.77 -12.75 -5.10
CA ILE A 11 -11.50 -13.38 -4.80
C ILE A 11 -11.54 -13.81 -3.33
N PRO A 12 -11.46 -15.12 -3.05
CA PRO A 12 -11.53 -15.61 -1.69
C PRO A 12 -10.41 -14.99 -0.88
N MET A 13 -10.70 -14.60 0.37
CA MET A 13 -9.75 -13.97 1.29
C MET A 13 -8.43 -14.72 1.40
N ILE A 14 -8.46 -16.04 1.19
CA ILE A 14 -7.30 -16.91 1.20
C ILE A 14 -6.26 -16.57 0.12
N GLY A 15 -6.70 -16.22 -1.09
CA GLY A 15 -5.83 -15.84 -2.20
C GLY A 15 -5.26 -14.43 -2.02
N LEU A 16 -6.09 -13.51 -1.51
CA LEU A 16 -5.65 -12.15 -1.17
C LEU A 16 -4.59 -12.16 -0.05
N LEU A 17 -4.79 -13.00 0.97
CA LEU A 17 -3.83 -13.17 2.06
C LEU A 17 -2.54 -13.85 1.60
N ALA A 18 -2.61 -14.78 0.66
CA ALA A 18 -1.41 -15.43 0.11
C ALA A 18 -0.51 -14.43 -0.65
N VAL A 19 -1.10 -13.57 -1.49
CA VAL A 19 -0.36 -12.49 -2.19
C VAL A 19 0.19 -11.45 -1.20
N LYS A 20 -0.63 -11.02 -0.23
CA LYS A 20 -0.23 -10.01 0.75
C LYS A 20 0.93 -10.48 1.64
N ASN A 21 1.01 -11.78 1.94
CA ASN A 21 2.10 -12.37 2.73
C ASN A 21 3.30 -12.83 1.87
N LEU A 22 3.39 -12.40 0.61
CA LEU A 22 4.46 -12.76 -0.32
C LEU A 22 4.66 -14.28 -0.52
N LEU A 23 3.64 -15.08 -0.23
CA LEU A 23 3.69 -16.53 -0.42
C LEU A 23 3.48 -16.92 -1.88
N ILE A 24 2.80 -16.06 -2.64
CA ILE A 24 2.56 -16.20 -4.08
C ILE A 24 2.60 -14.82 -4.76
N THR A 25 2.92 -14.78 -6.05
CA THR A 25 2.84 -13.52 -6.82
C THR A 25 1.40 -13.22 -7.26
N LYS A 26 1.14 -11.97 -7.69
CA LYS A 26 -0.15 -11.59 -8.28
C LYS A 26 -0.46 -12.39 -9.55
N GLU A 27 0.57 -12.76 -10.30
CA GLU A 27 0.45 -13.57 -11.52
C GLU A 27 0.10 -15.03 -11.20
N ASP A 28 0.68 -15.59 -10.14
CA ASP A 28 0.35 -16.95 -9.68
C ASP A 28 -1.09 -17.04 -9.17
N LEU A 29 -1.58 -15.99 -8.50
CA LEU A 29 -2.98 -15.90 -8.10
C LEU A 29 -3.91 -15.81 -9.31
N GLN A 30 -3.55 -15.06 -10.36
CA GLN A 30 -4.34 -14.98 -11.59
C GLN A 30 -4.39 -16.32 -12.32
N LYS A 31 -3.27 -17.05 -12.41
CA LYS A 31 -3.21 -18.41 -12.97
C LYS A 31 -4.04 -19.41 -12.18
N ALA A 32 -4.01 -19.31 -10.84
CA ALA A 32 -4.84 -20.13 -9.96
C ALA A 32 -6.34 -19.82 -10.14
N LEU A 33 -6.71 -18.55 -10.24
CA LEU A 33 -8.09 -18.11 -10.45
C LEU A 33 -8.63 -18.52 -11.84
N SER A 34 -7.80 -18.47 -12.89
CA SER A 34 -8.19 -18.96 -14.21
C SER A 34 -8.36 -20.48 -14.22
N TYR A 35 -7.51 -21.21 -13.50
CA TYR A 35 -7.63 -22.67 -13.38
C TYR A 35 -8.84 -23.10 -12.55
N CYS A 36 -9.22 -22.32 -11.54
CA CYS A 36 -10.37 -22.58 -10.69
C CYS A 36 -11.69 -21.94 -11.20
N SER A 37 -11.70 -21.39 -12.41
CA SER A 37 -12.88 -20.76 -13.02
C SER A 37 -13.93 -21.83 -13.38
N GLY A 38 -14.88 -22.07 -12.47
CA GLY A 38 -15.93 -23.08 -12.63
C GLY A 38 -16.23 -23.92 -11.39
N ALA A 39 -15.44 -23.80 -10.31
CA ALA A 39 -15.68 -24.54 -9.08
C ALA A 39 -16.83 -23.94 -8.24
N GLU A 40 -17.73 -24.79 -7.72
CA GLU A 40 -18.81 -24.39 -6.80
C GLU A 40 -18.29 -23.70 -5.53
N ASN A 41 -17.09 -24.08 -5.06
CA ASN A 41 -16.42 -23.44 -3.94
C ASN A 41 -14.99 -23.02 -4.30
N LEU A 42 -14.88 -21.79 -4.79
CA LEU A 42 -13.61 -21.20 -5.23
C LEU A 42 -12.52 -21.21 -4.14
N ALA A 43 -12.88 -21.16 -2.85
CA ALA A 43 -11.92 -21.18 -1.75
C ALA A 43 -11.29 -22.57 -1.53
N LEU A 44 -12.05 -23.64 -1.76
CA LEU A 44 -11.58 -25.02 -1.68
C LEU A 44 -10.73 -25.38 -2.89
N ALA A 45 -11.18 -24.98 -4.09
CA ALA A 45 -10.44 -25.20 -5.33
C ALA A 45 -9.06 -24.50 -5.31
N LEU A 46 -9.00 -23.26 -4.83
CA LEU A 46 -7.72 -22.54 -4.66
C LEU A 46 -6.79 -23.23 -3.65
N LYS A 47 -7.32 -23.77 -2.56
CA LYS A 47 -6.54 -24.52 -1.57
C LYS A 47 -5.92 -25.77 -2.19
N GLU A 48 -6.71 -26.55 -2.91
CA GLU A 48 -6.24 -27.77 -3.58
C GLU A 48 -5.22 -27.45 -4.68
N TYR A 49 -5.42 -26.35 -5.41
CA TYR A 49 -4.46 -25.87 -6.40
C TYR A 49 -3.12 -25.48 -5.77
N PHE A 50 -3.12 -24.68 -4.71
CA PHE A 50 -1.88 -24.25 -4.05
C PHE A 50 -1.12 -25.39 -3.37
N LEU A 51 -1.82 -26.42 -2.89
CA LEU A 51 -1.21 -27.62 -2.31
C LEU A 51 -0.70 -28.60 -3.38
N SER A 52 -1.47 -28.85 -4.44
CA SER A 52 -1.11 -29.81 -5.49
C SER A 52 0.06 -29.35 -6.36
N LYS A 53 0.25 -28.04 -6.49
CA LYS A 53 1.39 -27.43 -7.20
C LYS A 53 2.57 -27.09 -6.30
N GLU A 54 2.53 -27.46 -5.02
CA GLU A 54 3.55 -27.16 -3.99
C GLU A 54 3.90 -25.66 -3.85
N ILE A 55 3.01 -24.77 -4.31
CA ILE A 55 3.22 -23.32 -4.28
C ILE A 55 3.19 -22.80 -2.82
N ILE A 56 2.34 -23.39 -1.97
CA ILE A 56 2.24 -23.06 -0.55
C ILE A 56 2.36 -24.33 0.28
N SER A 57 3.22 -24.33 1.30
CA SER A 57 3.36 -25.47 2.23
C SER A 57 2.06 -25.73 3.02
N ALA A 58 1.82 -26.99 3.39
CA ALA A 58 0.63 -27.37 4.16
C ALA A 58 0.48 -26.59 5.48
N GLN A 59 1.60 -26.29 6.16
CA GLN A 59 1.61 -25.48 7.38
C GLN A 59 1.22 -24.01 7.13
N ASN A 60 1.71 -23.40 6.05
CA ASN A 60 1.38 -22.03 5.69
C ASN A 60 -0.08 -21.91 5.20
N MET A 61 -0.57 -22.93 4.51
CA MET A 61 -1.96 -23.03 4.07
C MET A 61 -2.93 -23.09 5.26
N GLU A 62 -2.58 -23.84 6.31
CA GLU A 62 -3.38 -23.92 7.53
C GLU A 62 -3.40 -22.58 8.30
N ARG A 63 -2.27 -21.86 8.34
CA ARG A 63 -2.17 -20.52 8.92
C ARG A 63 -3.06 -19.52 8.16
N LEU A 64 -3.02 -19.54 6.82
CA LEU A 64 -3.86 -18.70 5.97
C LEU A 64 -5.36 -19.00 6.17
N LEU A 65 -5.74 -20.26 6.33
CA LEU A 65 -7.14 -20.65 6.60
C LEU A 65 -7.64 -20.11 7.94
N ARG A 66 -6.82 -20.18 9.00
CA ARG A 66 -7.18 -19.61 10.31
C ARG A 66 -7.32 -18.09 10.21
N ALA A 67 -6.38 -17.42 9.54
CA ALA A 67 -6.42 -15.98 9.31
C ALA A 67 -7.65 -15.56 8.49
N ALA A 68 -7.95 -16.26 7.39
CA ALA A 68 -9.11 -15.99 6.54
C ALA A 68 -10.43 -16.16 7.30
N LYS A 69 -10.58 -17.23 8.10
CA LYS A 69 -11.77 -17.45 8.95
C LYS A 69 -11.92 -16.35 10.01
N THR A 70 -10.82 -15.90 10.58
CA THR A 70 -10.81 -14.83 11.60
C THR A 70 -11.22 -13.49 10.99
N ILE A 71 -10.73 -13.17 9.79
CA ILE A 71 -11.06 -11.92 9.10
C ILE A 71 -12.52 -11.94 8.60
N ASP A 72 -13.00 -13.06 8.05
CA ASP A 72 -14.40 -13.20 7.64
C ASP A 72 -15.35 -13.04 8.83
N LEU A 73 -15.01 -13.64 9.98
CA LEU A 73 -15.74 -13.45 11.23
C LEU A 73 -15.70 -11.98 11.68
N ARG A 74 -14.55 -11.30 11.66
CA ARG A 74 -14.46 -9.87 12.02
C ARG A 74 -15.26 -8.96 11.11
N GLN A 75 -15.24 -9.18 9.80
CA GLN A 75 -16.05 -8.39 8.85
C GLN A 75 -17.54 -8.54 9.13
N LYS A 76 -17.94 -9.76 9.47
CA LYS A 76 -19.28 -10.12 9.90
C LYS A 76 -19.68 -9.44 11.21
N GLU A 77 -18.79 -9.40 12.20
CA GLU A 77 -19.04 -8.76 13.50
C GLU A 77 -19.02 -7.23 13.42
N PHE A 78 -18.15 -6.65 12.59
CA PHE A 78 -18.13 -5.21 12.32
C PHE A 78 -19.43 -4.72 11.68
N LYS A 79 -19.97 -5.50 10.72
CA LYS A 79 -21.29 -5.22 10.13
C LYS A 79 -22.40 -5.31 11.16
N PHE A 80 -22.31 -6.22 12.13
CA PHE A 80 -23.28 -6.32 13.23
C PHE A 80 -23.27 -5.05 14.09
N GLY A 81 -22.09 -4.59 14.51
CA GLY A 81 -21.92 -3.34 15.25
C GLY A 81 -22.41 -2.10 14.48
N ALA A 82 -22.12 -2.01 13.18
CA ALA A 82 -22.57 -0.91 12.34
C ALA A 82 -24.10 -0.85 12.19
N VAL A 83 -24.77 -2.00 12.07
CA VAL A 83 -26.24 -2.06 12.04
C VAL A 83 -26.84 -1.73 13.41
N ALA A 84 -26.22 -2.17 14.50
CA ALA A 84 -26.64 -1.87 15.86
C ALA A 84 -26.59 -0.35 16.17
N ILE A 85 -25.54 0.35 15.73
CA ILE A 85 -25.44 1.82 15.84
C ILE A 85 -26.48 2.51 14.97
N ARG A 86 -26.63 2.09 13.72
CA ARG A 86 -27.59 2.73 12.78
C ARG A 86 -29.04 2.60 13.26
N LYS A 87 -29.37 1.52 13.96
CA LYS A 87 -30.69 1.30 14.58
C LYS A 87 -30.86 1.95 15.95
N GLY A 88 -29.81 2.60 16.46
CA GLY A 88 -29.81 3.28 17.75
C GLY A 88 -29.86 2.33 18.95
N PHE A 89 -29.51 1.05 18.77
CA PHE A 89 -29.52 0.08 19.88
C PHE A 89 -28.30 0.23 20.78
N ILE A 90 -27.17 0.67 20.23
CA ILE A 90 -25.93 0.95 20.96
C ILE A 90 -25.28 2.21 20.40
N ASN A 91 -24.41 2.86 21.20
CA ASN A 91 -23.59 3.97 20.73
C ASN A 91 -22.17 3.51 20.35
N GLN A 92 -21.38 4.41 19.76
CA GLN A 92 -20.04 4.09 19.27
C GLN A 92 -19.05 3.73 20.40
N SER A 93 -19.21 4.31 21.60
CA SER A 93 -18.40 4.01 22.78
C SER A 93 -18.63 2.59 23.30
N VAL A 94 -19.88 2.14 23.33
CA VAL A 94 -20.27 0.77 23.73
C VAL A 94 -19.75 -0.26 22.72
N LEU A 95 -19.80 0.05 21.43
CA LEU A 95 -19.21 -0.83 20.41
C LEU A 95 -17.69 -0.93 20.55
N LYS A 96 -17.00 0.18 20.85
CA LYS A 96 -15.54 0.20 21.06
C LYS A 96 -15.14 -0.68 22.24
N LEU A 97 -15.85 -0.58 23.36
CA LEU A 97 -15.60 -1.39 24.57
C LEU A 97 -15.79 -2.89 24.33
N VAL A 98 -16.83 -3.29 23.61
CA VAL A 98 -17.07 -4.72 23.29
C VAL A 98 -16.07 -5.27 22.27
N LEU A 99 -15.60 -4.44 21.32
CA LEU A 99 -14.54 -4.83 20.39
C LEU A 99 -13.20 -5.02 21.11
N GLU A 100 -12.87 -4.16 22.08
CA GLU A 100 -11.68 -4.29 22.92
C GLU A 100 -11.72 -5.56 23.78
N GLU A 101 -12.89 -5.90 24.36
CA GLU A 101 -13.05 -7.15 25.12
C GLU A 101 -12.92 -8.39 24.21
N GLN A 102 -13.52 -8.36 23.02
CA GLN A 102 -13.36 -9.43 22.03
C GLN A 102 -11.91 -9.64 21.63
N GLU A 103 -11.16 -8.54 21.46
CA GLU A 103 -9.73 -8.60 21.10
C GLU A 103 -8.89 -9.21 22.22
N ASN A 104 -9.20 -8.88 23.47
CA ASN A 104 -8.55 -9.48 24.64
C ASN A 104 -8.84 -10.98 24.76
N ASP A 105 -10.06 -11.42 24.45
CA ASP A 105 -10.40 -12.85 24.42
C ASP A 105 -9.62 -13.61 23.33
N ILE A 106 -9.44 -12.99 22.15
CA ILE A 106 -8.66 -13.57 21.05
C ILE A 106 -7.17 -13.66 21.42
N LYS A 107 -6.59 -12.60 22.00
CA LYS A 107 -5.20 -12.57 22.47
C LYS A 107 -4.92 -13.63 23.53
N ASN A 108 -5.89 -13.87 24.41
CA ASN A 108 -5.79 -14.84 25.50
C ASN A 108 -6.17 -16.28 25.10
N LYS A 109 -6.31 -16.58 23.79
CA LYS A 109 -6.73 -17.89 23.24
C LYS A 109 -8.05 -18.43 23.83
N ARG A 110 -8.93 -17.53 24.31
CA ARG A 110 -10.28 -17.92 24.77
C ARG A 110 -11.17 -18.18 23.56
N LYS A 111 -12.27 -18.92 23.78
CA LYS A 111 -13.27 -19.19 22.73
C LYS A 111 -13.82 -17.87 22.21
N VAL A 112 -13.73 -17.65 20.89
CA VAL A 112 -14.19 -16.40 20.26
C VAL A 112 -15.69 -16.22 20.51
N ARG A 113 -16.06 -15.20 21.30
CA ARG A 113 -17.45 -14.80 21.56
C ARG A 113 -17.91 -13.83 20.47
N LEU A 114 -19.18 -13.91 20.07
CA LEU A 114 -19.77 -13.00 19.08
C LEU A 114 -20.15 -11.68 19.76
N ILE A 115 -20.04 -10.56 19.05
CA ILE A 115 -20.34 -9.21 19.56
C ILE A 115 -21.79 -9.12 20.02
N GLY A 116 -22.71 -9.76 19.29
CA GLY A 116 -24.12 -9.83 19.70
C GLY A 116 -24.33 -10.51 21.06
N ASP A 117 -23.60 -11.60 21.35
CA ASP A 117 -23.68 -12.30 22.63
C ASP A 117 -23.07 -11.46 23.76
N MET A 118 -21.90 -10.85 23.52
CA MET A 118 -21.22 -9.99 24.50
C MET A 118 -22.04 -8.74 24.86
N LEU A 119 -22.73 -8.14 23.87
CA LEU A 119 -23.61 -7.00 24.10
C LEU A 119 -24.82 -7.35 24.96
N VAL A 120 -25.36 -8.57 24.84
CA VAL A 120 -26.45 -9.03 25.71
C VAL A 120 -25.94 -9.40 27.09
N GLU A 121 -24.82 -10.12 27.19
CA GLU A 121 -24.18 -10.47 28.48
C GLU A 121 -23.85 -9.22 29.31
N ALA A 122 -23.39 -8.15 28.67
CA ALA A 122 -23.09 -6.87 29.30
C ALA A 122 -24.34 -6.02 29.62
N GLY A 123 -25.54 -6.48 29.29
CA GLY A 123 -26.80 -5.74 29.47
C GLY A 123 -26.97 -4.52 28.56
N MET A 124 -26.11 -4.38 27.54
CA MET A 124 -26.07 -3.23 26.63
C MET A 124 -27.00 -3.40 25.41
N MET A 125 -27.57 -4.58 25.22
CA MET A 125 -28.52 -4.92 24.16
C MET A 125 -29.50 -5.99 24.64
N ALA A 126 -30.76 -5.93 24.22
CA ALA A 126 -31.73 -6.99 24.49
C ALA A 126 -31.63 -8.16 23.48
N GLU A 127 -31.92 -9.39 23.92
CA GLU A 127 -31.88 -10.59 23.06
C GLU A 127 -32.79 -10.43 21.81
N LYS A 128 -33.93 -9.73 21.95
CA LYS A 128 -34.82 -9.40 20.83
C LYS A 128 -34.16 -8.49 19.78
N GLN A 129 -33.32 -7.55 20.21
CA GLN A 129 -32.62 -6.61 19.32
C GLN A 129 -31.46 -7.31 18.59
N LYS A 130 -30.73 -8.18 19.29
CA LYS A 130 -29.71 -9.06 18.70
C LYS A 130 -30.31 -9.96 17.62
N ASN A 131 -31.41 -10.65 17.92
CA ASN A 131 -32.08 -11.54 16.96
C ASN A 131 -32.65 -10.79 15.75
N TYR A 132 -33.09 -9.55 15.94
CA TYR A 132 -33.48 -8.67 14.84
C TYR A 132 -32.30 -8.33 13.91
N ILE A 133 -31.12 -8.00 14.45
CA ILE A 133 -29.92 -7.73 13.63
C ILE A 133 -29.44 -9.01 12.93
N LEU A 134 -29.47 -10.17 13.62
CA LEU A 134 -29.11 -11.45 13.01
C LEU A 134 -30.05 -11.83 11.86
N LYS A 135 -31.36 -11.55 12.00
CA LYS A 135 -32.35 -11.75 10.94
C LYS A 135 -32.12 -10.81 9.74
N LEU A 136 -31.74 -9.55 9.99
CA LEU A 136 -31.32 -8.60 8.95
C LEU A 136 -30.04 -9.01 8.21
N GLN A 137 -29.22 -9.85 8.83
CA GLN A 137 -27.98 -10.38 8.25
C GLN A 137 -28.10 -11.81 7.71
N GLU A 138 -29.33 -12.36 7.65
CA GLU A 138 -29.62 -13.75 7.26
C GLU A 138 -28.83 -14.80 8.08
N ARG A 139 -28.51 -14.49 9.35
CA ARG A 139 -27.76 -15.36 10.27
C ARG A 139 -28.65 -16.06 11.30
N VAL A 140 -29.80 -16.60 10.89
CA VAL A 140 -30.65 -17.31 11.83
C VAL A 140 -30.01 -18.63 12.21
N ARG A 141 -29.68 -18.78 13.50
CA ARG A 141 -29.39 -20.06 14.14
C ARG A 141 -30.74 -20.71 14.44
N GLU A 142 -31.02 -21.88 13.89
CA GLU A 142 -32.16 -22.67 14.38
C GLU A 142 -31.85 -23.11 15.82
N GLU A 143 -32.57 -22.53 16.78
CA GLU A 143 -32.51 -22.98 18.17
C GLU A 143 -33.28 -24.30 18.29
N VAL A 144 -32.50 -25.36 18.55
CA VAL A 144 -33.00 -26.65 19.00
C VAL A 144 -33.70 -26.46 20.35
N LYS A 145 -35.02 -26.68 20.37
CA LYS A 145 -35.84 -26.83 21.58
C LYS A 145 -35.25 -27.92 22.49
N LYS A 146 -34.89 -27.55 23.72
CA LYS A 146 -35.07 -28.43 24.88
C LYS A 146 -36.04 -27.76 25.85
N SER A 147 -37.19 -28.40 25.95
CA SER A 147 -38.29 -28.15 26.87
C SER A 147 -37.88 -28.35 28.33
N SER A 148 -38.31 -27.43 29.20
CA SER A 148 -38.76 -27.76 30.56
C SER A 148 -39.74 -26.68 31.03
N GLU A 149 -41.01 -27.06 30.97
CA GLU A 149 -42.11 -26.81 31.91
C GLU A 149 -42.16 -25.52 32.74
N GLY A 150 -43.33 -24.85 32.74
CA GLY A 150 -43.70 -23.98 33.87
C GLY A 150 -44.69 -22.85 33.59
N ASN A 151 -45.97 -23.21 33.39
CA ASN A 151 -47.20 -22.49 33.77
C ASN A 151 -47.47 -20.99 33.48
N ALA A 152 -48.59 -20.82 32.75
CA ALA A 152 -49.75 -19.96 33.06
C ALA A 152 -49.59 -18.43 33.00
N THR A 153 -50.18 -17.76 32.00
CA THR A 153 -51.59 -17.29 31.94
C THR A 153 -51.75 -16.33 30.76
N ASP A 154 -52.74 -16.60 29.91
CA ASP A 154 -53.42 -15.61 29.04
C ASP A 154 -54.41 -14.78 29.91
N PRO A 155 -55.07 -13.67 29.49
CA PRO A 155 -55.36 -13.28 28.10
C PRO A 155 -55.25 -11.77 27.78
N SER A 156 -55.17 -11.42 26.48
CA SER A 156 -56.14 -10.54 25.78
C SER A 156 -55.60 -10.00 24.44
N SER A 157 -56.27 -10.40 23.36
CA SER A 157 -56.41 -9.65 22.09
C SER A 157 -57.68 -8.77 22.17
N PRO A 158 -57.92 -7.78 21.29
CA PRO A 158 -58.40 -8.04 19.91
C PRO A 158 -57.78 -7.09 18.83
N SER A 159 -57.50 -7.58 17.61
CA SER A 159 -58.23 -7.38 16.33
C SER A 159 -58.29 -5.91 15.85
N ASP A 160 -57.95 -5.52 14.61
CA ASP A 160 -58.37 -5.98 13.27
C ASP A 160 -57.19 -5.82 12.27
N ALA A 161 -56.82 -6.81 11.44
CA ALA A 161 -57.46 -7.27 10.20
C ALA A 161 -57.52 -6.20 9.08
N LEU A 162 -56.61 -6.30 8.10
CA LEU A 162 -56.93 -6.53 6.68
C LEU A 162 -55.63 -6.71 5.86
N LYS A 163 -55.46 -7.95 5.37
CA LYS A 163 -54.64 -8.38 4.23
C LYS A 163 -55.52 -8.25 2.94
N PRO A 164 -55.01 -8.25 1.69
CA PRO A 164 -54.06 -9.26 1.21
C PRO A 164 -52.95 -8.86 0.20
N ASP A 165 -51.85 -9.61 0.33
CA ASP A 165 -50.87 -10.18 -0.63
C ASP A 165 -51.36 -10.46 -2.09
N PRO A 166 -50.51 -10.94 -3.04
CA PRO A 166 -49.03 -11.02 -3.13
C PRO A 166 -48.41 -10.82 -4.57
N ALA A 167 -47.08 -11.03 -4.66
CA ALA A 167 -46.29 -11.52 -5.82
C ALA A 167 -45.88 -10.50 -6.89
N GLU A 168 -44.70 -10.49 -7.52
CA GLU A 168 -43.43 -11.27 -7.56
C GLU A 168 -42.49 -10.37 -8.39
N GLY A 169 -41.21 -10.17 -8.08
CA GLY A 169 -40.13 -11.07 -8.51
C GLY A 169 -39.16 -10.35 -9.48
N LEU A 170 -37.91 -10.17 -9.03
CA LEU A 170 -36.70 -9.78 -9.78
C LEU A 170 -36.37 -10.80 -10.92
N PRO A 171 -35.52 -10.53 -11.96
CA PRO A 171 -34.10 -10.14 -11.80
C PRO A 171 -33.41 -9.39 -12.98
N GLU A 172 -32.06 -9.39 -12.95
CA GLU A 172 -31.01 -8.55 -13.55
C GLU A 172 -30.63 -8.71 -15.06
N LYS A 173 -29.68 -7.85 -15.47
CA LYS A 173 -29.01 -7.61 -16.75
C LYS A 173 -27.94 -8.65 -17.16
N SER A 174 -27.68 -8.78 -18.46
CA SER A 174 -26.50 -9.40 -19.09
C SER A 174 -25.59 -8.36 -19.80
N LYS A 175 -24.30 -8.70 -19.98
CA LYS A 175 -23.36 -8.05 -20.92
C LYS A 175 -23.06 -8.96 -22.12
N THR A 176 -22.60 -8.29 -23.18
CA THR A 176 -22.09 -8.73 -24.49
C THR A 176 -20.82 -9.59 -24.47
N GLU A 177 -20.75 -10.56 -25.40
CA GLU A 177 -19.55 -10.94 -26.15
C GLU A 177 -19.85 -11.02 -27.66
N THR A 178 -18.83 -10.67 -28.45
CA THR A 178 -18.68 -10.85 -29.90
C THR A 178 -17.97 -12.18 -30.17
N ASP A 179 -18.43 -13.01 -31.10
CA ASP A 179 -17.85 -13.20 -32.45
C ASP A 179 -18.59 -14.34 -33.20
N GLY A 180 -18.53 -14.31 -34.53
CA GLY A 180 -18.68 -15.52 -35.35
C GLY A 180 -20.08 -15.88 -35.86
N ASN A 181 -20.15 -16.01 -37.18
CA ASN A 181 -21.26 -16.60 -37.95
C ASN A 181 -21.81 -17.90 -37.33
N GLU A 182 -23.12 -18.11 -37.55
CA GLU A 182 -23.92 -19.30 -37.21
C GLU A 182 -24.52 -19.31 -35.81
N GLN A 183 -25.66 -18.63 -35.64
CA GLN A 183 -26.87 -19.09 -34.90
C GLN A 183 -27.79 -17.90 -34.63
N ASP A 184 -28.66 -17.55 -35.58
CA ASP A 184 -29.77 -16.61 -35.37
C ASP A 184 -31.12 -17.28 -35.65
N ALA A 185 -31.22 -18.58 -35.36
CA ALA A 185 -32.44 -19.37 -35.56
C ALA A 185 -33.32 -19.47 -34.29
N GLY A 186 -32.92 -18.87 -33.17
CA GLY A 186 -33.55 -19.10 -31.85
C GLY A 186 -34.48 -18.00 -31.30
N ASN A 187 -34.47 -16.78 -31.85
CA ASN A 187 -35.17 -15.63 -31.26
C ASN A 187 -36.03 -14.84 -32.23
N LEU A 188 -36.72 -15.55 -33.13
CA LEU A 188 -37.67 -14.97 -34.06
C LEU A 188 -39.09 -15.03 -33.46
N ARG A 189 -39.88 -13.98 -33.68
CA ARG A 189 -41.32 -13.98 -33.38
C ARG A 189 -42.06 -14.92 -34.32
N GLU A 190 -43.32 -15.24 -33.97
CA GLU A 190 -44.20 -16.00 -34.87
C GLU A 190 -44.17 -15.38 -36.26
N ALA A 191 -43.95 -16.22 -37.25
CA ALA A 191 -43.74 -15.78 -38.60
C ALA A 191 -45.07 -15.40 -39.24
N GLU A 192 -45.12 -14.21 -39.83
CA GLU A 192 -46.30 -13.73 -40.51
C GLU A 192 -46.12 -13.88 -42.02
N ILE A 193 -47.16 -14.37 -42.70
CA ILE A 193 -47.18 -14.42 -44.15
C ILE A 193 -47.68 -13.06 -44.65
N ILE A 194 -46.81 -12.35 -45.37
CA ILE A 194 -47.14 -11.13 -46.09
C ILE A 194 -47.48 -11.45 -47.55
N GLU A 195 -47.91 -10.44 -48.29
CA GLU A 195 -48.48 -10.55 -49.63
C GLU A 195 -47.59 -11.36 -50.60
N GLY A 196 -48.22 -12.27 -51.36
CA GLY A 196 -47.54 -13.12 -52.35
C GLY A 196 -46.72 -14.29 -51.79
N GLY A 197 -47.02 -14.75 -50.57
CA GLY A 197 -46.42 -15.97 -50.02
C GLY A 197 -45.01 -15.78 -49.47
N ILE A 198 -44.65 -14.56 -49.07
CA ILE A 198 -43.39 -14.27 -48.39
C ILE A 198 -43.63 -14.37 -46.88
N LYS A 199 -42.74 -15.08 -46.18
CA LYS A 199 -42.75 -15.22 -44.72
C LYS A 199 -41.82 -14.17 -44.11
N LEU A 200 -42.37 -13.29 -43.30
CA LEU A 200 -41.65 -12.27 -42.52
C LEU A 200 -41.43 -12.75 -41.09
N GLU A 201 -40.17 -12.75 -40.66
CA GLU A 201 -39.75 -13.12 -39.32
C GLU A 201 -39.00 -11.95 -38.70
N ILE A 202 -39.44 -11.50 -37.53
CA ILE A 202 -38.85 -10.35 -36.82
C ILE A 202 -38.15 -10.86 -35.57
N SER A 203 -36.93 -10.39 -35.31
CA SER A 203 -36.21 -10.71 -34.08
C SER A 203 -36.96 -10.16 -32.85
N LYS A 204 -36.98 -10.91 -31.75
CA LYS A 204 -37.67 -10.52 -30.50
C LYS A 204 -37.18 -9.20 -29.91
N ASP A 205 -35.94 -8.81 -30.19
CA ASP A 205 -35.32 -7.54 -29.79
C ASP A 205 -35.64 -6.36 -30.73
N PHE A 206 -36.40 -6.61 -31.81
CA PHE A 206 -36.76 -5.64 -32.84
C PHE A 206 -35.58 -5.02 -33.59
N MET A 207 -34.40 -5.65 -33.55
CA MET A 207 -33.20 -5.12 -34.21
C MET A 207 -32.98 -5.66 -35.62
N ALA A 208 -33.72 -6.70 -36.03
CA ALA A 208 -33.63 -7.26 -37.36
C ALA A 208 -34.97 -7.83 -37.85
N ALA A 209 -35.21 -7.72 -39.16
CA ALA A 209 -36.29 -8.42 -39.85
C ALA A 209 -35.73 -9.26 -41.00
N PHE A 210 -36.33 -10.42 -41.22
CA PHE A 210 -35.91 -11.42 -42.19
C PHE A 210 -37.09 -11.87 -43.06
N LEU A 211 -36.83 -12.05 -44.36
CA LEU A 211 -37.79 -12.58 -45.34
C LEU A 211 -37.37 -13.98 -45.80
N SER A 212 -38.32 -14.89 -45.95
CA SER A 212 -38.12 -16.20 -46.57
C SER A 212 -39.29 -16.53 -47.51
N LYS A 213 -39.06 -17.38 -48.51
CA LYS A 213 -40.11 -17.77 -49.47
C LYS A 213 -40.86 -18.99 -48.94
N THR A 214 -42.20 -18.95 -48.96
CA THR A 214 -43.02 -20.12 -48.67
C THR A 214 -43.21 -20.99 -49.92
N ASP A 215 -43.78 -22.19 -49.75
CA ASP A 215 -44.08 -23.11 -50.85
C ASP A 215 -45.14 -22.57 -51.84
N TYR A 216 -45.89 -21.53 -51.45
CA TYR A 216 -46.93 -20.88 -52.24
C TYR A 216 -46.54 -19.47 -52.70
N PHE A 217 -45.23 -19.20 -52.86
CA PHE A 217 -44.74 -17.91 -53.32
C PHE A 217 -45.23 -17.58 -54.74
N ASP A 218 -45.74 -16.36 -54.91
CA ASP A 218 -46.20 -15.82 -56.19
C ASP A 218 -45.05 -15.06 -56.88
N ASP A 219 -44.59 -15.54 -58.03
CA ASP A 219 -43.50 -14.93 -58.79
C ASP A 219 -43.87 -13.57 -59.43
N THR A 220 -45.13 -13.13 -59.31
CA THR A 220 -45.60 -11.81 -59.79
C THR A 220 -45.46 -10.67 -58.77
N VAL A 221 -44.98 -10.95 -57.56
CA VAL A 221 -44.77 -9.95 -56.50
C VAL A 221 -43.73 -8.91 -56.92
N THR A 222 -44.10 -7.63 -56.80
CA THR A 222 -43.22 -6.49 -57.13
C THR A 222 -42.47 -5.98 -55.91
N LEU A 223 -41.35 -5.30 -56.14
CA LEU A 223 -40.56 -4.64 -55.08
C LEU A 223 -41.40 -3.64 -54.28
N ASP A 224 -42.31 -2.92 -54.95
CA ASP A 224 -43.20 -1.95 -54.31
C ASP A 224 -44.24 -2.63 -53.41
N ALA A 225 -44.74 -3.81 -53.79
CA ALA A 225 -45.63 -4.60 -52.94
C ALA A 225 -44.92 -5.07 -51.66
N VAL A 226 -43.67 -5.54 -51.77
CA VAL A 226 -42.87 -5.96 -50.59
C VAL A 226 -42.58 -4.79 -49.67
N LYS A 227 -42.21 -3.62 -50.21
CA LYS A 227 -41.99 -2.42 -49.40
C LYS A 227 -43.26 -1.92 -48.73
N THR A 228 -44.39 -1.96 -49.44
CA THR A 228 -45.70 -1.58 -48.89
C THR A 228 -46.07 -2.52 -47.74
N ALA A 229 -45.91 -3.83 -47.91
CA ALA A 229 -46.14 -4.81 -46.86
C ALA A 229 -45.21 -4.63 -45.64
N LEU A 230 -43.93 -4.31 -45.85
CA LEU A 230 -42.99 -4.01 -44.75
C LEU A 230 -43.38 -2.73 -43.99
N PHE A 231 -43.85 -1.71 -44.73
CA PHE A 231 -44.31 -0.44 -44.18
C PHE A 231 -45.62 -0.59 -43.39
N GLU A 232 -46.58 -1.35 -43.91
CA GLU A 232 -47.83 -1.70 -43.23
C GLU A 232 -47.59 -2.47 -41.92
N LYS A 233 -46.50 -3.24 -41.87
CA LYS A 233 -46.01 -3.92 -40.67
C LYS A 233 -45.14 -3.04 -39.77
N GLY A 234 -44.96 -1.77 -40.10
CA GLY A 234 -44.26 -0.77 -39.30
C GLY A 234 -42.73 -0.76 -39.44
N ILE A 235 -42.15 -1.57 -40.34
CA ILE A 235 -40.70 -1.63 -40.56
C ILE A 235 -40.30 -0.46 -41.47
N VAL A 236 -39.78 0.61 -40.87
CA VAL A 236 -39.52 1.90 -41.54
C VAL A 236 -38.04 2.28 -41.56
N ALA A 237 -37.20 1.65 -40.73
CA ALA A 237 -35.80 2.03 -40.55
C ALA A 237 -34.84 0.88 -40.85
N GLY A 238 -33.71 1.19 -41.50
CA GLY A 238 -32.64 0.23 -41.76
C GLY A 238 -32.95 -0.82 -42.83
N LEU A 239 -33.83 -0.50 -43.78
CA LEU A 239 -34.20 -1.37 -44.90
C LEU A 239 -33.01 -1.66 -45.84
N ALA A 240 -32.96 -2.89 -46.34
CA ALA A 240 -31.99 -3.32 -47.34
C ALA A 240 -32.17 -2.57 -48.66
N GLU A 241 -31.09 -2.36 -49.40
CA GLU A 241 -31.11 -1.70 -50.70
C GLU A 241 -32.06 -2.40 -51.69
N ASP A 242 -32.72 -1.60 -52.52
CA ASP A 242 -33.72 -2.05 -53.51
C ASP A 242 -33.21 -3.20 -54.39
N LYS A 243 -31.95 -3.14 -54.82
CA LYS A 243 -31.31 -4.19 -55.62
C LYS A 243 -31.23 -5.53 -54.90
N MET A 244 -31.05 -5.53 -53.58
CA MET A 244 -30.98 -6.76 -52.77
C MET A 244 -32.37 -7.37 -52.57
N ILE A 245 -33.40 -6.54 -52.38
CA ILE A 245 -34.80 -6.99 -52.28
C ILE A 245 -35.27 -7.56 -53.63
N GLU A 246 -34.94 -6.89 -54.75
CA GLU A 246 -35.24 -7.39 -56.09
C GLU A 246 -34.49 -8.69 -56.40
N GLY A 247 -33.23 -8.80 -55.95
CA GLY A 247 -32.44 -10.03 -56.01
C GLY A 247 -33.06 -11.18 -55.20
N PHE A 248 -33.63 -10.89 -54.03
CA PHE A 248 -34.39 -11.85 -53.24
C PHE A 248 -35.65 -12.33 -53.97
N ILE A 249 -36.42 -11.41 -54.57
CA ILE A 249 -37.63 -11.75 -55.35
C ILE A 249 -37.29 -12.66 -56.53
N ARG A 250 -36.22 -12.36 -57.29
CA ARG A 250 -35.85 -13.09 -58.52
C ARG A 250 -35.09 -14.41 -58.32
N SER A 251 -34.62 -14.70 -57.11
CA SER A 251 -33.75 -15.86 -56.87
C SER A 251 -34.51 -17.09 -56.38
N SER A 252 -34.08 -18.27 -56.81
CA SER A 252 -34.67 -19.57 -56.45
C SER A 252 -34.19 -20.12 -55.09
N GLY A 253 -33.18 -19.51 -54.47
CA GLY A 253 -32.43 -20.05 -53.33
C GLY A 253 -32.99 -19.73 -51.93
N PHE A 254 -33.99 -18.87 -51.79
CA PHE A 254 -34.50 -18.42 -50.47
C PHE A 254 -35.70 -19.25 -49.94
N LYS A 255 -35.86 -20.48 -50.42
CA LYS A 255 -36.81 -21.45 -49.86
C LYS A 255 -36.36 -22.03 -48.51
N THR A 256 -35.05 -22.00 -48.22
CA THR A 256 -34.46 -22.56 -46.98
C THR A 256 -33.57 -21.58 -46.21
N LYS A 257 -33.23 -20.42 -46.77
CA LYS A 257 -32.43 -19.37 -46.11
C LYS A 257 -33.23 -18.09 -45.98
N SER A 258 -33.11 -17.42 -44.83
CA SER A 258 -33.76 -16.14 -44.56
C SER A 258 -32.88 -14.95 -45.03
N PHE A 259 -33.49 -13.96 -45.67
CA PHE A 259 -32.84 -12.74 -46.15
C PHE A 259 -33.11 -11.61 -45.17
N ARG A 260 -32.06 -11.04 -44.55
CA ARG A 260 -32.21 -9.91 -43.64
C ARG A 260 -32.61 -8.65 -44.41
N VAL A 261 -33.87 -8.25 -44.27
CA VAL A 261 -34.46 -7.12 -44.99
C VAL A 261 -34.39 -5.80 -44.22
N ALA A 262 -34.24 -5.84 -42.90
CA ALA A 262 -34.03 -4.63 -42.10
C ALA A 262 -33.04 -4.87 -40.94
N LYS A 263 -32.25 -3.84 -40.58
CA LYS A 263 -31.30 -3.86 -39.46
C LYS A 263 -31.31 -2.53 -38.69
N GLY A 264 -31.55 -2.59 -37.38
CA GLY A 264 -31.43 -1.45 -36.46
C GLY A 264 -29.99 -1.09 -36.11
N ILE A 265 -29.79 0.08 -35.50
CA ILE A 265 -28.50 0.56 -35.00
C ILE A 265 -28.43 0.36 -33.49
N SER A 266 -27.50 -0.47 -33.01
CA SER A 266 -27.34 -0.74 -31.58
C SER A 266 -26.84 0.48 -30.81
N PRO A 267 -27.37 0.76 -29.60
CA PRO A 267 -26.90 1.87 -28.78
C PRO A 267 -25.52 1.58 -28.18
N ILE A 268 -24.74 2.64 -27.92
CA ILE A 268 -23.49 2.55 -27.13
C ILE A 268 -23.80 3.10 -25.74
N GLN A 269 -23.62 2.26 -24.70
CA GLN A 269 -23.79 2.70 -23.32
C GLN A 269 -22.66 3.63 -22.88
N GLY A 270 -23.02 4.74 -22.23
CA GLY A 270 -22.03 5.63 -21.63
C GLY A 270 -21.40 5.00 -20.38
N LYS A 271 -20.14 5.37 -20.10
CA LYS A 271 -19.45 4.98 -18.85
C LYS A 271 -19.20 6.23 -18.01
N ASP A 272 -19.45 6.14 -16.71
CA ASP A 272 -19.23 7.22 -15.76
C ASP A 272 -17.75 7.61 -15.70
N ALA A 273 -17.48 8.91 -15.48
CA ALA A 273 -16.14 9.39 -15.16
C ALA A 273 -15.69 8.84 -13.81
N ARG A 274 -14.39 8.65 -13.61
CA ARG A 274 -13.81 8.23 -12.33
C ARG A 274 -12.52 8.96 -12.02
N ILE A 275 -12.24 9.13 -10.74
CA ILE A 275 -10.97 9.71 -10.28
C ILE A 275 -10.08 8.58 -9.77
N GLU A 276 -8.85 8.53 -10.25
CA GLU A 276 -7.79 7.66 -9.77
C GLU A 276 -6.85 8.47 -8.89
N PHE A 277 -6.59 8.01 -7.66
CA PHE A 277 -5.69 8.67 -6.71
C PHE A 277 -4.36 7.92 -6.66
N PHE A 278 -3.25 8.67 -6.71
CA PHE A 278 -1.89 8.12 -6.62
C PHE A 278 -1.31 8.17 -5.21
N PHE A 279 -2.14 8.48 -4.21
CA PHE A 279 -1.79 8.43 -2.80
C PHE A 279 -2.86 7.67 -2.02
N ASN A 280 -2.50 7.18 -0.84
CA ASN A 280 -3.42 6.39 -0.03
C ASN A 280 -4.52 7.29 0.58
N ILE A 281 -5.77 6.98 0.27
CA ILE A 281 -6.96 7.65 0.79
C ILE A 281 -7.59 6.93 2.00
N ASP A 282 -7.05 5.78 2.38
CA ASP A 282 -7.60 4.95 3.46
C ASP A 282 -7.04 5.38 4.82
N TYR A 283 -7.91 5.96 5.64
CA TYR A 283 -7.59 6.54 6.96
C TYR A 283 -7.41 5.47 8.06
N LEU A 284 -7.60 4.19 7.74
CA LEU A 284 -7.74 3.11 8.71
C LEU A 284 -6.66 2.02 8.53
N LYS A 285 -5.39 2.42 8.41
CA LYS A 285 -4.28 1.45 8.54
C LYS A 285 -4.27 0.90 9.97
N VAL A 286 -4.64 -0.38 10.09
CA VAL A 286 -4.35 -1.20 11.28
C VAL A 286 -2.89 -1.63 11.15
N GLY A 287 -2.10 -1.45 12.19
CA GLY A 287 -0.62 -1.55 12.18
C GLY A 287 -0.04 -2.84 11.60
N ASP A 288 1.28 -2.84 11.46
CA ASP A 288 2.01 -3.89 10.76
C ASP A 288 2.07 -5.20 11.56
N LEU A 289 2.10 -6.33 10.84
CA LEU A 289 2.24 -7.67 11.44
C LEU A 289 3.72 -7.90 11.81
N THR A 290 3.98 -8.27 13.06
CA THR A 290 5.30 -8.72 13.50
C THR A 290 5.64 -10.08 12.90
N ALA A 291 6.94 -10.41 12.85
CA ALA A 291 7.45 -11.69 12.33
C ALA A 291 6.82 -12.93 13.02
N ASP A 292 6.33 -12.76 14.25
CA ASP A 292 5.68 -13.80 15.05
C ASP A 292 4.14 -13.87 14.85
N GLY A 293 3.59 -13.03 13.97
CA GLY A 293 2.15 -12.97 13.68
C GLY A 293 1.32 -12.16 14.68
N GLY A 294 1.95 -11.37 15.55
CA GLY A 294 1.30 -10.32 16.35
C GLY A 294 1.07 -9.06 15.51
N ILE A 295 0.22 -8.13 15.97
CA ILE A 295 0.07 -6.81 15.35
C ILE A 295 0.84 -5.81 16.22
N ASP A 296 1.80 -5.10 15.65
CA ASP A 296 2.43 -3.98 16.32
C ASP A 296 1.52 -2.75 16.17
N PHE A 297 0.86 -2.38 17.26
CA PHE A 297 -0.06 -1.24 17.28
C PHE A 297 0.67 0.11 17.28
N LYS A 298 2.00 0.11 17.48
CA LYS A 298 2.84 1.30 17.41
C LYS A 298 3.23 1.64 15.98
N GLU A 299 3.52 0.64 15.16
CA GLU A 299 3.89 0.83 13.76
C GLU A 299 2.65 0.80 12.87
N ARG A 300 2.15 2.00 12.51
CA ARG A 300 0.95 2.18 11.67
C ARG A 300 1.27 2.43 10.19
N GLY A 301 2.53 2.25 9.82
CA GLY A 301 3.08 2.46 8.49
C GLY A 301 3.40 3.92 8.19
N GLU A 302 4.14 4.12 7.11
CA GLU A 302 4.65 5.44 6.72
C GLU A 302 3.53 6.42 6.32
N ILE A 303 3.74 7.67 6.70
CA ILE A 303 2.90 8.81 6.36
C ILE A 303 3.35 9.33 4.98
N PRO A 304 2.48 9.35 3.95
CA PRO A 304 2.87 9.74 2.60
C PRO A 304 3.35 11.19 2.53
N PHE A 305 4.48 11.42 1.87
CA PHE A 305 5.01 12.72 1.51
C PHE A 305 5.06 12.85 -0.01
N VAL A 306 4.64 14.00 -0.55
CA VAL A 306 4.73 14.32 -1.98
C VAL A 306 5.58 15.57 -2.18
N GLU A 307 6.32 15.63 -3.28
CA GLU A 307 7.06 16.82 -3.68
C GLU A 307 6.18 17.77 -4.49
N ALA A 308 6.59 19.04 -4.60
CA ALA A 308 5.91 19.98 -5.47
C ALA A 308 6.00 19.51 -6.94
N GLY A 309 4.87 19.50 -7.64
CA GLY A 309 4.74 19.02 -9.02
C GLY A 309 4.32 17.56 -9.16
N THR A 310 4.27 16.77 -8.08
CA THR A 310 3.80 15.37 -8.14
C THR A 310 2.32 15.29 -8.52
N VAL A 311 1.97 14.31 -9.38
CA VAL A 311 0.56 14.02 -9.72
C VAL A 311 -0.12 13.28 -8.57
N LEU A 312 -1.19 13.87 -8.04
CA LEU A 312 -1.96 13.38 -6.90
C LEU A 312 -3.16 12.54 -7.32
N ALA A 313 -3.84 12.98 -8.38
CA ALA A 313 -5.01 12.30 -8.90
C ALA A 313 -5.22 12.60 -10.39
N GLU A 314 -5.87 11.69 -11.09
CA GLU A 314 -6.22 11.81 -12.51
C GLU A 314 -7.71 11.49 -12.73
N LYS A 315 -8.40 12.36 -13.48
CA LYS A 315 -9.79 12.18 -13.92
C LYS A 315 -9.77 11.39 -15.21
N ILE A 316 -10.32 10.19 -15.17
CA ILE A 316 -10.65 9.41 -16.36
C ILE A 316 -12.01 9.90 -16.86
N PRO A 317 -12.09 10.53 -18.04
CA PRO A 317 -13.30 11.17 -18.55
C PRO A 317 -14.41 10.15 -18.85
N LEU A 318 -15.66 10.62 -18.85
CA LEU A 318 -16.81 9.80 -19.19
C LEU A 318 -16.78 9.39 -20.68
N ILE A 319 -17.39 8.25 -20.99
CA ILE A 319 -17.62 7.84 -22.38
C ILE A 319 -19.06 8.22 -22.73
N GLU A 320 -19.24 9.04 -23.78
CA GLU A 320 -20.55 9.48 -24.22
C GLU A 320 -21.40 8.31 -24.72
N ALA A 321 -22.67 8.30 -24.33
CA ALA A 321 -23.64 7.34 -24.84
C ALA A 321 -24.13 7.77 -26.22
N ARG A 322 -24.25 6.84 -27.16
CA ARG A 322 -24.84 7.10 -28.49
C ARG A 322 -26.18 6.39 -28.60
N LYS A 323 -27.22 7.14 -28.98
CA LYS A 323 -28.56 6.61 -29.20
C LYS A 323 -28.55 5.62 -30.36
N GLY A 324 -29.18 4.47 -30.15
CA GLY A 324 -29.52 3.52 -31.20
C GLY A 324 -30.99 3.65 -31.60
N HIS A 325 -31.37 3.03 -32.72
CA HIS A 325 -32.77 2.92 -33.12
C HIS A 325 -33.09 1.51 -33.63
N ASN A 326 -34.30 1.02 -33.33
CA ASN A 326 -34.77 -0.27 -33.81
C ASN A 326 -35.28 -0.19 -35.28
N ILE A 327 -35.75 -1.30 -35.84
CA ILE A 327 -36.25 -1.36 -37.23
C ILE A 327 -37.59 -0.61 -37.44
N TYR A 328 -38.30 -0.29 -36.36
CA TYR A 328 -39.53 0.52 -36.37
C TYR A 328 -39.24 2.03 -36.26
N GLY A 329 -37.97 2.43 -36.18
CA GLY A 329 -37.57 3.83 -36.03
C GLY A 329 -37.72 4.38 -34.61
N HIS A 330 -38.05 3.55 -33.61
CA HIS A 330 -38.08 3.98 -32.22
C HIS A 330 -36.65 4.08 -31.66
N GLU A 331 -36.36 5.21 -31.01
CA GLU A 331 -35.10 5.40 -30.28
C GLU A 331 -35.02 4.45 -29.08
N ILE A 332 -33.84 3.87 -28.85
CA ILE A 332 -33.59 3.01 -27.68
C ILE A 332 -33.09 3.90 -26.54
N GLU A 333 -33.80 3.88 -25.41
CA GLU A 333 -33.42 4.65 -24.22
C GLU A 333 -32.04 4.24 -23.71
N ILE A 334 -31.20 5.25 -23.44
CA ILE A 334 -29.85 5.10 -22.92
C ILE A 334 -29.69 5.91 -21.64
N THR A 335 -29.04 5.33 -20.63
CA THR A 335 -28.64 6.08 -19.44
C THR A 335 -27.37 6.88 -19.76
N PRO A 336 -27.38 8.22 -19.66
CA PRO A 336 -26.18 9.02 -19.83
C PRO A 336 -25.19 8.73 -18.70
N GLY A 337 -23.90 8.71 -19.01
CA GLY A 337 -22.85 8.63 -18.00
C GLY A 337 -22.80 9.88 -17.13
N LYS A 338 -22.41 9.73 -15.87
CA LYS A 338 -22.23 10.84 -14.93
C LYS A 338 -20.79 11.37 -15.00
N ASP A 339 -20.65 12.69 -15.10
CA ASP A 339 -19.35 13.34 -14.98
C ASP A 339 -18.97 13.61 -13.50
N ILE A 340 -17.67 13.73 -13.23
CA ILE A 340 -17.12 14.04 -11.91
C ILE A 340 -16.02 15.10 -12.06
N ASP A 341 -16.08 16.15 -11.25
CA ASP A 341 -15.06 17.20 -11.23
C ASP A 341 -13.95 16.91 -10.21
N LEU A 342 -12.70 17.14 -10.60
CA LEU A 342 -11.57 17.20 -9.67
C LEU A 342 -11.61 18.52 -8.91
N LYS A 343 -11.66 18.44 -7.57
CA LYS A 343 -11.64 19.63 -6.71
C LYS A 343 -10.29 19.75 -6.01
N CYS A 344 -9.61 20.87 -6.26
CA CYS A 344 -8.35 21.20 -5.58
C CYS A 344 -8.61 22.04 -4.32
N GLY A 345 -7.93 21.70 -3.23
CA GLY A 345 -7.82 22.50 -2.02
C GLY A 345 -6.49 23.24 -1.94
N LYS A 346 -6.20 23.87 -0.80
CA LYS A 346 -4.90 24.53 -0.56
C LYS A 346 -3.73 23.54 -0.73
N GLY A 347 -2.67 23.99 -1.39
CA GLY A 347 -1.45 23.20 -1.64
C GLY A 347 -1.56 22.22 -2.81
N ALA A 348 -2.72 22.14 -3.48
CA ALA A 348 -2.90 21.40 -4.72
C ALA A 348 -3.40 22.34 -5.83
N LYS A 349 -3.06 22.04 -7.09
CA LYS A 349 -3.53 22.76 -8.26
C LYS A 349 -4.04 21.80 -9.33
N LEU A 350 -4.97 22.26 -10.15
CA LEU A 350 -5.40 21.55 -11.36
C LEU A 350 -4.40 21.80 -12.48
N SER A 351 -4.20 20.81 -13.34
CA SER A 351 -3.54 20.98 -14.64
C SER A 351 -4.37 21.88 -15.56
N GLU A 352 -3.74 22.45 -16.59
CA GLU A 352 -4.40 23.35 -17.55
C GLU A 352 -5.59 22.71 -18.26
N ASP A 353 -5.54 21.39 -18.49
CA ASP A 353 -6.60 20.59 -19.09
C ASP A 353 -7.71 20.17 -18.11
N GLY A 354 -7.55 20.44 -16.81
CA GLY A 354 -8.49 20.07 -15.75
C GLY A 354 -8.58 18.56 -15.46
N HIS A 355 -7.73 17.73 -16.08
CA HIS A 355 -7.78 16.27 -15.93
C HIS A 355 -6.84 15.71 -14.88
N LYS A 356 -5.84 16.49 -14.44
CA LYS A 356 -4.88 16.07 -13.43
C LYS A 356 -4.87 17.04 -12.26
N LEU A 357 -4.61 16.48 -11.09
CA LEU A 357 -4.38 17.23 -9.88
C LEU A 357 -2.91 17.10 -9.50
N LEU A 358 -2.22 18.23 -9.35
CA LEU A 358 -0.81 18.32 -9.04
C LEU A 358 -0.60 18.91 -7.64
N ALA A 359 0.43 18.46 -6.94
CA ALA A 359 0.91 19.13 -5.74
C ALA A 359 1.50 20.49 -6.12
N ASP A 360 1.04 21.56 -5.49
CA ASP A 360 1.62 22.91 -5.67
C ASP A 360 2.76 23.17 -4.69
N VAL A 361 2.70 22.52 -3.52
CA VAL A 361 3.73 22.53 -2.48
C VAL A 361 4.08 21.10 -2.10
N GLY A 362 5.30 20.86 -1.60
CA GLY A 362 5.64 19.57 -1.01
C GLY A 362 4.97 19.39 0.35
N GLY A 363 4.48 18.18 0.64
CA GLY A 363 3.82 17.90 1.92
C GLY A 363 2.94 16.65 1.94
N PHE A 364 2.03 16.59 2.91
CA PHE A 364 1.10 15.49 3.17
C PHE A 364 -0.19 15.65 2.35
N PRO A 365 -0.47 14.76 1.38
CA PRO A 365 -1.70 14.82 0.58
C PRO A 365 -2.88 14.24 1.38
N LYS A 366 -4.01 14.94 1.39
CA LYS A 366 -5.23 14.54 2.10
C LYS A 366 -6.47 14.70 1.24
N TYR A 367 -7.30 13.66 1.18
CA TYR A 367 -8.57 13.67 0.46
C TYR A 367 -9.76 13.90 1.39
N ALA A 368 -10.27 15.13 1.45
CA ALA A 368 -11.36 15.48 2.35
C ALA A 368 -12.69 14.85 1.91
N LEU A 369 -13.59 14.61 2.87
CA LEU A 369 -14.97 14.18 2.63
C LEU A 369 -15.76 15.15 1.73
N SER A 370 -15.33 16.41 1.62
CA SER A 370 -15.90 17.41 0.71
C SER A 370 -15.53 17.17 -0.77
N GLY A 371 -14.70 16.17 -1.06
CA GLY A 371 -14.18 15.86 -2.40
C GLY A 371 -12.94 16.68 -2.79
N HIS A 372 -12.41 17.51 -1.89
CA HIS A 372 -11.22 18.33 -2.16
C HIS A 372 -9.95 17.59 -1.74
N VAL A 373 -8.91 17.67 -2.57
CA VAL A 373 -7.56 17.21 -2.22
C VAL A 373 -6.72 18.39 -1.77
N PHE A 374 -6.08 18.26 -0.61
CA PHE A 374 -5.18 19.26 -0.03
C PHE A 374 -3.77 18.69 0.04
N VAL A 375 -2.75 19.56 0.01
CA VAL A 375 -1.39 19.20 0.41
C VAL A 375 -0.96 20.12 1.55
N HIS A 376 -0.69 19.52 2.70
CA HIS A 376 -0.26 20.23 3.90
C HIS A 376 1.27 20.16 4.04
N GLN A 377 1.96 21.30 4.11
CA GLN A 377 3.42 21.34 4.28
C GLN A 377 3.89 20.70 5.59
N GLU A 378 3.06 20.75 6.63
CA GLU A 378 3.31 20.12 7.92
C GLU A 378 2.31 18.98 8.17
N TYR A 379 2.82 17.89 8.76
CA TYR A 379 1.98 16.84 9.30
C TYR A 379 1.54 17.22 10.71
N THR A 380 0.24 17.29 10.93
CA THR A 380 -0.32 17.69 12.23
C THR A 380 -1.11 16.54 12.85
N THR A 381 -0.76 16.14 14.06
CA THR A 381 -1.60 15.23 14.86
C THR A 381 -2.59 16.08 15.67
N GLU A 382 -3.88 15.70 15.64
CA GLU A 382 -4.91 16.43 16.39
C GLU A 382 -4.87 16.13 17.90
N GLY A 383 -4.12 15.11 18.33
CA GLY A 383 -3.98 14.71 19.72
C GLY A 383 -2.58 14.18 20.06
N ASP A 384 -2.53 13.36 21.11
CA ASP A 384 -1.29 12.76 21.63
C ASP A 384 -0.69 11.75 20.63
N VAL A 385 0.64 11.61 20.69
CA VAL A 385 1.34 10.49 20.06
C VAL A 385 1.37 9.35 21.07
N ASP A 386 0.42 8.42 20.93
CA ASP A 386 0.23 7.26 21.78
C ASP A 386 -0.27 6.04 20.97
N TYR A 387 -0.87 5.04 21.61
CA TYR A 387 -1.36 3.85 20.91
C TYR A 387 -2.44 4.15 19.87
N GLU A 388 -3.16 5.28 19.96
CA GLU A 388 -4.15 5.70 18.97
C GLU A 388 -3.51 6.34 17.73
N THR A 389 -2.33 6.94 17.87
CA THR A 389 -1.63 7.62 16.76
C THR A 389 -0.49 6.77 16.19
N GLY A 390 0.17 5.95 17.01
CA GLY A 390 1.37 5.20 16.67
C GLY A 390 2.63 6.06 16.69
N HIS A 391 3.74 5.50 16.20
CA HIS A 391 4.93 6.28 15.87
C HIS A 391 4.63 7.21 14.70
N VAL A 392 5.23 8.40 14.73
CA VAL A 392 5.07 9.40 13.67
C VAL A 392 6.42 9.56 13.00
N GLN A 393 6.53 9.07 11.76
CA GLN A 393 7.70 9.31 10.92
C GLN A 393 7.23 10.05 9.67
N TYR A 394 7.73 11.27 9.48
CA TYR A 394 7.32 12.13 8.38
C TYR A 394 8.49 12.96 7.87
N ASP A 395 8.76 12.90 6.56
CA ASP A 395 9.84 13.63 5.88
C ASP A 395 9.48 15.11 5.66
N GLY A 396 9.12 15.80 6.73
CA GLY A 396 8.74 17.20 6.73
C GLY A 396 8.55 17.74 8.14
N ASN A 397 7.89 18.88 8.28
CA ASN A 397 7.61 19.45 9.60
C ASN A 397 6.49 18.67 10.29
N VAL A 398 6.66 18.38 11.58
CA VAL A 398 5.67 17.66 12.40
C VAL A 398 5.18 18.58 13.51
N ASN A 399 3.87 18.70 13.63
CA ASN A 399 3.19 19.48 14.66
C ASN A 399 2.27 18.58 15.48
N VAL A 400 2.67 18.26 16.69
CA VAL A 400 1.89 17.46 17.63
C VAL A 400 1.08 18.40 18.51
N LYS A 401 -0.24 18.48 18.29
CA LYS A 401 -1.13 19.30 19.14
C LYS A 401 -1.33 18.72 20.55
N GLY A 402 -0.83 17.51 20.81
CA GLY A 402 -0.87 16.86 22.12
C GLY A 402 0.51 16.63 22.73
N ARG A 403 0.61 15.57 23.52
CA ARG A 403 1.84 15.11 24.18
C ARG A 403 2.42 13.91 23.46
N ILE A 404 3.74 13.76 23.53
CA ILE A 404 4.42 12.55 23.05
C ILE A 404 4.64 11.64 24.26
N LYS A 405 3.91 10.53 24.33
CA LYS A 405 3.90 9.62 25.48
C LYS A 405 5.09 8.66 25.50
N SER A 406 5.27 8.01 26.64
CA SER A 406 6.39 7.11 26.89
C SER A 406 6.43 5.94 25.93
N GLY A 407 7.61 5.70 25.37
CA GLY A 407 7.83 4.61 24.41
C GLY A 407 7.21 4.86 23.03
N PHE A 408 6.88 6.12 22.70
CA PHE A 408 6.52 6.56 21.35
C PHE A 408 7.61 7.44 20.74
N LYS A 409 7.77 7.32 19.42
CA LYS A 409 8.79 7.99 18.63
C LYS A 409 8.17 8.95 17.63
N VAL A 410 8.75 10.15 17.52
CA VAL A 410 8.41 11.14 16.50
C VAL A 410 9.67 11.54 15.74
N GLU A 411 9.65 11.39 14.42
CA GLU A 411 10.73 11.75 13.51
C GLU A 411 10.26 12.71 12.42
N GLY A 412 11.06 13.73 12.15
CA GLY A 412 10.84 14.67 11.07
C GLY A 412 11.89 15.77 11.00
N ASN A 413 11.60 16.82 10.23
CA ASN A 413 12.51 17.95 10.05
C ASN A 413 12.44 18.90 11.25
N ASN A 414 11.43 19.77 11.32
CA ASN A 414 11.15 20.54 12.53
C ASN A 414 9.99 19.90 13.29
N ILE A 415 10.14 19.76 14.60
CA ILE A 415 9.14 19.11 15.46
C ILE A 415 8.63 20.11 16.49
N GLN A 416 7.31 20.29 16.53
CA GLN A 416 6.62 21.07 17.54
C GLN A 416 5.70 20.15 18.35
N ALA A 417 5.69 20.29 19.67
CA ALA A 417 4.76 19.58 20.53
C ALA A 417 4.38 20.41 21.75
N ILE A 418 3.26 20.06 22.41
CA ILE A 418 2.90 20.70 23.68
C ILE A 418 3.82 20.20 24.79
N GLU A 419 4.01 18.90 24.93
CA GLU A 419 4.80 18.29 26.01
C GLU A 419 5.39 16.96 25.58
N VAL A 420 6.50 16.57 26.19
CA VAL A 420 7.11 15.24 26.03
C VAL A 420 7.11 14.55 27.38
N ASP A 421 6.55 13.35 27.44
CA ASP A 421 6.43 12.56 28.66
C ASP A 421 6.89 11.12 28.39
N GLY A 422 8.20 10.88 28.53
CA GLY A 422 8.84 9.61 28.16
C GLY A 422 9.08 9.40 26.66
N GLY A 423 8.72 10.39 25.84
CA GLY A 423 8.77 10.32 24.38
C GLY A 423 10.18 10.40 23.79
N ILE A 424 10.34 9.86 22.58
CA ILE A 424 11.58 9.90 21.80
C ILE A 424 11.37 10.81 20.58
N ILE A 425 12.26 11.79 20.39
CA ILE A 425 12.20 12.74 19.27
C ILE A 425 13.52 12.68 18.49
N THR A 426 13.43 12.49 17.18
CA THR A 426 14.55 12.64 16.24
C THR A 426 14.22 13.76 15.25
N ALA A 427 14.96 14.86 15.28
CA ALA A 427 14.75 16.01 14.38
C ALA A 427 15.99 16.31 13.54
N GLU A 428 15.83 16.46 12.23
CA GLU A 428 16.87 17.00 11.35
C GLU A 428 17.01 18.53 11.47
N GLY A 429 16.01 19.20 12.04
CA GLY A 429 15.96 20.62 12.30
C GLY A 429 15.72 20.93 13.78
N ASN A 430 14.86 21.92 14.04
CA ASN A 430 14.60 22.41 15.40
C ASN A 430 13.51 21.63 16.11
N VAL A 431 13.62 21.53 17.44
CA VAL A 431 12.59 20.98 18.34
C VAL A 431 12.06 22.09 19.23
N LYS A 432 10.74 22.32 19.20
CA LYS A 432 10.07 23.33 20.02
C LYS A 432 8.96 22.69 20.85
N ILE A 433 9.16 22.66 22.15
CA ILE A 433 8.19 22.16 23.12
C ILE A 433 7.60 23.35 23.86
N ALA A 434 6.29 23.58 23.72
CA ALA A 434 5.63 24.73 24.34
C ALA A 434 5.62 24.62 25.89
N GLY A 435 5.44 23.40 26.39
CA GLY A 435 5.52 23.00 27.79
C GLY A 435 6.92 22.50 28.13
N GLY A 436 7.00 21.33 28.75
CA GLY A 436 8.26 20.75 29.19
C GLY A 436 8.55 19.38 28.62
N ILE A 437 9.76 18.90 28.95
CA ILE A 437 10.27 17.59 28.56
C ILE A 437 10.53 16.83 29.85
N ASN A 438 9.75 15.77 30.08
CA ASN A 438 9.86 14.88 31.21
C ASN A 438 10.25 13.49 30.72
N GLU A 439 11.31 12.91 31.29
CA GLU A 439 11.78 11.56 30.96
C GLU A 439 12.01 11.32 29.45
N GLY A 440 12.25 12.40 28.70
CA GLY A 440 12.32 12.38 27.23
C GLY A 440 13.73 12.11 26.71
N LYS A 441 13.79 11.60 25.48
CA LYS A 441 15.04 11.47 24.72
C LYS A 441 14.95 12.27 23.43
N ILE A 442 15.76 13.31 23.29
CA ILE A 442 15.70 14.22 22.15
C ILE A 442 17.04 14.22 21.43
N TYR A 443 16.99 13.94 20.14
CA TYR A 443 18.10 14.12 19.21
C TYR A 443 17.72 15.15 18.16
N ALA A 444 18.45 16.25 18.06
CA ALA A 444 18.14 17.34 17.12
C ALA A 444 19.38 17.90 16.42
N LYS A 445 19.40 17.98 15.09
CA LYS A 445 20.47 18.70 14.37
C LYS A 445 20.28 20.23 14.36
N GLY A 446 19.19 20.74 14.91
CA GLY A 446 18.94 22.16 15.15
C GLY A 446 18.90 22.53 16.64
N ASN A 447 18.16 23.60 16.94
CA ASN A 447 17.98 24.13 18.29
C ASN A 447 16.87 23.39 19.04
N VAL A 448 16.98 23.33 20.37
CA VAL A 448 15.94 22.77 21.25
C VAL A 448 15.40 23.86 22.17
N HIS A 449 14.09 24.09 22.14
CA HIS A 449 13.40 25.04 23.00
C HIS A 449 12.37 24.34 23.87
N ALA A 450 12.40 24.59 25.17
CA ALA A 450 11.41 24.09 26.11
C ALA A 450 11.21 25.04 27.30
N LYS A 451 10.09 24.93 28.01
CA LYS A 451 9.86 25.70 29.24
C LYS A 451 10.61 25.09 30.42
N PHE A 452 10.64 23.78 30.56
CA PHE A 452 11.36 23.06 31.61
C PHE A 452 11.81 21.68 31.10
N ILE A 453 12.86 21.14 31.69
CA ILE A 453 13.47 19.86 31.29
C ILE A 453 13.79 19.05 32.54
N HIS A 454 13.13 17.91 32.72
CA HIS A 454 13.28 17.06 33.90
C HIS A 454 13.63 15.63 33.49
N LYS A 455 14.63 15.03 34.15
CA LYS A 455 15.02 13.61 33.98
C LYS A 455 15.22 13.19 32.52
N SER A 456 15.73 14.07 31.68
CA SER A 456 15.73 13.88 30.22
C SER A 456 17.15 13.85 29.64
N GLU A 457 17.29 13.22 28.48
CA GLU A 457 18.52 13.18 27.69
C GLU A 457 18.33 14.00 26.41
N ILE A 458 19.16 15.03 26.21
CA ILE A 458 19.07 15.91 25.03
C ILE A 458 20.43 16.02 24.38
N ILE A 459 20.45 15.69 23.09
CA ILE A 459 21.64 15.76 22.25
C ILE A 459 21.28 16.65 21.05
N CYS A 460 21.90 17.82 20.94
CA CYS A 460 21.64 18.71 19.81
C CYS A 460 22.86 19.41 19.22
N MET A 461 22.82 19.72 17.92
CA MET A 461 23.88 20.50 17.29
C MET A 461 23.72 22.00 17.56
N GLY A 462 22.48 22.49 17.68
CA GLY A 462 22.17 23.89 17.94
C GLY A 462 22.23 24.30 19.41
N ASP A 463 21.55 25.40 19.72
CA ASP A 463 21.38 25.94 21.07
C ASP A 463 20.26 25.23 21.84
N VAL A 464 20.41 25.15 23.16
CA VAL A 464 19.34 24.73 24.07
C VAL A 464 18.84 25.95 24.84
N VAL A 465 17.55 26.26 24.70
CA VAL A 465 16.92 27.42 25.35
C VAL A 465 15.81 26.94 26.27
N VAL A 466 15.97 27.21 27.56
CA VAL A 466 15.04 26.76 28.62
C VAL A 466 14.47 27.94 29.38
N GLY A 467 13.13 28.01 29.48
CA GLY A 467 12.44 29.14 30.07
C GLY A 467 12.40 29.17 31.62
N LYS A 468 12.49 28.03 32.30
CA LYS A 468 12.36 27.95 33.77
C LYS A 468 13.47 27.18 34.43
N GLU A 469 13.58 25.88 34.17
CA GLU A 469 14.53 25.05 34.90
C GLU A 469 14.92 23.78 34.16
N ILE A 470 16.09 23.27 34.54
CA ILE A 470 16.62 21.98 34.12
C ILE A 470 16.94 21.18 35.40
N VAL A 471 16.39 19.98 35.51
CA VAL A 471 16.49 19.13 36.72
C VAL A 471 16.86 17.71 36.33
N ASP A 472 17.85 17.13 37.01
CA ASP A 472 18.29 15.73 36.86
C ASP A 472 18.45 15.27 35.40
N SER A 473 18.96 16.14 34.53
CA SER A 473 19.01 15.90 33.08
C SER A 473 20.44 15.88 32.54
N ASP A 474 20.64 15.16 31.44
CA ASP A 474 21.89 15.09 30.69
C ASP A 474 21.71 15.80 29.34
N ILE A 475 22.45 16.89 29.13
CA ILE A 475 22.32 17.74 27.93
C ILE A 475 23.68 17.91 27.27
N GLU A 476 23.74 17.66 25.97
CA GLU A 476 24.93 17.84 25.13
C GLU A 476 24.58 18.69 23.91
N CYS A 477 25.19 19.88 23.81
CA CYS A 477 24.97 20.77 22.69
C CYS A 477 26.26 21.33 22.07
N SER A 478 26.30 21.42 20.72
CA SER A 478 27.37 22.16 20.01
C SER A 478 27.12 23.68 19.97
N GLY A 479 25.93 24.13 20.35
CA GLY A 479 25.62 25.53 20.59
C GLY A 479 25.88 25.97 22.03
N GLY A 480 25.14 26.98 22.47
CA GLY A 480 25.07 27.47 23.84
C GLY A 480 23.87 26.89 24.58
N CYS A 481 23.95 26.86 25.90
CA CYS A 481 22.81 26.52 26.76
C CYS A 481 22.37 27.77 27.53
N VAL A 482 21.15 28.25 27.26
CA VAL A 482 20.57 29.45 27.88
C VAL A 482 19.39 29.05 28.74
N ILE A 483 19.47 29.33 30.04
CA ILE A 483 18.50 28.93 31.05
C ILE A 483 17.99 30.19 31.75
N ASP A 484 16.74 30.58 31.49
CA ASP A 484 16.11 31.75 32.11
C ASP A 484 15.63 31.49 33.56
N GLY A 485 16.24 30.50 34.23
CA GLY A 485 16.00 30.19 35.64
C GLY A 485 17.07 29.25 36.21
N LYS A 486 16.67 28.09 36.75
CA LYS A 486 17.53 27.27 37.62
C LYS A 486 18.09 26.03 36.92
N LEU A 487 19.37 25.74 37.12
CA LEU A 487 20.00 24.48 36.78
C LEU A 487 20.18 23.64 38.06
N ILE A 488 19.65 22.43 38.11
CA ILE A 488 19.61 21.61 39.33
C ILE A 488 20.10 20.19 39.03
N SER A 489 21.11 19.72 39.78
CA SER A 489 21.57 18.31 39.77
C SER A 489 21.72 17.69 38.36
N SER A 490 22.21 18.49 37.40
CA SER A 490 22.22 18.10 35.98
C SER A 490 23.64 18.10 35.41
N ARG A 491 23.82 17.36 34.32
CA ARG A 491 25.07 17.32 33.56
C ARG A 491 24.87 18.02 32.23
N ILE A 492 25.56 19.12 32.00
CA ILE A 492 25.43 19.88 30.76
C ILE A 492 26.80 20.02 30.11
N SER A 493 26.88 19.70 28.82
CA SER A 493 28.01 20.01 27.96
C SER A 493 27.57 20.98 26.87
N ALA A 494 28.13 22.18 26.86
CA ALA A 494 27.84 23.20 25.86
C ALA A 494 29.12 23.76 25.25
N LYS A 495 29.28 23.62 23.93
CA LYS A 495 30.47 24.10 23.22
C LYS A 495 30.60 25.63 23.28
N MET A 496 29.50 26.38 23.17
CA MET A 496 29.49 27.86 23.22
C MET A 496 29.31 28.43 24.63
N GLY A 497 29.28 27.56 25.64
CA GLY A 497 29.14 27.95 27.03
C GLY A 497 27.70 27.92 27.55
N ILE A 498 27.54 28.27 28.82
CA ILE A 498 26.26 28.22 29.53
C ILE A 498 25.93 29.60 30.11
N LYS A 499 24.68 30.03 29.95
CA LYS A 499 24.11 31.18 30.64
C LYS A 499 22.92 30.72 31.49
N ALA A 500 22.95 30.96 32.79
CA ALA A 500 21.86 30.59 33.70
C ALA A 500 21.58 31.70 34.73
N LYS A 501 20.34 31.82 35.23
CA LYS A 501 20.08 32.69 36.38
C LYS A 501 20.63 32.10 37.67
N HIS A 502 20.39 30.82 37.94
CA HIS A 502 20.92 30.16 39.14
C HIS A 502 21.45 28.76 38.80
N ILE A 503 22.55 28.37 39.43
CA ILE A 503 23.16 27.06 39.28
C ILE A 503 23.23 26.38 40.65
N GLY A 504 22.47 25.30 40.81
CA GLY A 504 22.31 24.52 42.03
C GLY A 504 21.19 25.01 42.94
N THR A 505 20.90 24.20 43.96
CA THR A 505 20.05 24.52 45.10
C THR A 505 20.69 23.94 46.37
N GLU A 506 20.24 24.37 47.55
CA GLU A 506 20.74 23.84 48.83
C GLU A 506 20.32 22.39 49.11
N MET A 507 19.21 21.93 48.50
CA MET A 507 18.62 20.62 48.77
C MET A 507 18.98 19.54 47.75
N SER A 508 19.65 19.91 46.65
CA SER A 508 19.91 18.99 45.52
C SER A 508 21.40 18.74 45.32
N GLY A 509 21.72 17.65 44.61
CA GLY A 509 23.10 17.33 44.24
C GLY A 509 23.76 18.38 43.35
N PRO A 510 25.11 18.44 43.34
CA PRO A 510 25.84 19.40 42.53
C PRO A 510 25.70 19.12 41.02
N SER A 511 25.70 20.18 40.22
CA SER A 511 25.68 20.06 38.75
C SER A 511 27.10 19.91 38.20
N VAL A 512 27.20 19.21 37.06
CA VAL A 512 28.47 19.04 36.32
C VAL A 512 28.35 19.75 34.98
N ILE A 513 29.16 20.77 34.78
CA ILE A 513 29.13 21.63 33.60
C ILE A 513 30.40 21.42 32.80
N ARG A 514 30.29 21.12 31.52
CA ARG A 514 31.40 21.08 30.55
C ARG A 514 31.22 22.20 29.54
N ILE A 515 32.29 22.96 29.29
CA ILE A 515 32.27 24.11 28.38
C ILE A 515 33.43 24.04 27.37
N GLY A 516 33.22 24.57 26.17
CA GLY A 516 34.27 24.67 25.15
C GLY A 516 34.65 23.35 24.47
N GLN A 517 34.01 22.23 24.83
CA GLN A 517 34.16 20.94 24.18
C GLN A 517 32.89 20.57 23.42
N ASP A 518 33.05 20.05 22.21
CA ASP A 518 31.95 19.65 21.33
C ASP A 518 31.78 18.13 21.37
N ILE A 519 31.09 17.64 22.41
CA ILE A 519 30.87 16.19 22.60
C ILE A 519 29.93 15.64 21.52
N PHE A 520 28.94 16.42 21.09
CA PHE A 520 28.00 16.07 20.03
C PHE A 520 28.75 15.73 18.74
N THR A 521 29.62 16.63 18.27
CA THR A 521 30.38 16.41 17.03
C THR A 521 31.27 15.18 17.13
N VAL A 522 31.92 14.94 18.27
CA VAL A 522 32.75 13.73 18.46
C VAL A 522 31.91 12.46 18.33
N LYS A 523 30.77 12.39 19.01
CA LYS A 523 29.85 11.23 18.93
C LYS A 523 29.32 11.04 17.51
N GLU A 524 28.99 12.12 16.81
CA GLU A 524 28.43 12.03 15.45
C GLU A 524 29.48 11.59 14.43
N LEU A 525 30.74 12.02 14.59
CA LEU A 525 31.86 11.50 13.79
C LEU A 525 32.10 10.01 14.04
N GLU A 526 31.98 9.54 15.27
CA GLU A 526 32.08 8.11 15.60
C GLU A 526 30.94 7.30 14.98
N LYS A 527 29.69 7.79 15.06
CA LYS A 527 28.53 7.16 14.39
C LYS A 527 28.73 7.09 12.88
N ASN A 528 29.13 8.19 12.24
CA ASN A 528 29.35 8.21 10.80
C ASN A 528 30.49 7.26 10.40
N LYS A 529 31.56 7.18 11.19
CA LYS A 529 32.63 6.19 10.98
C LYS A 529 32.10 4.75 11.05
N ALA A 530 31.27 4.44 12.05
CA ALA A 530 30.67 3.11 12.19
C ALA A 530 29.73 2.77 11.01
N LYS A 531 28.89 3.71 10.57
CA LYS A 531 28.02 3.55 9.39
C LYS A 531 28.82 3.31 8.11
N ILE A 532 29.87 4.09 7.88
CA ILE A 532 30.75 3.94 6.70
C ILE A 532 31.41 2.56 6.68
N GLU A 533 31.88 2.08 7.84
CA GLU A 533 32.49 0.75 7.95
C GLU A 533 31.47 -0.37 7.71
N HIS A 534 30.25 -0.21 8.21
CA HIS A 534 29.16 -1.15 7.95
C HIS A 534 28.81 -1.25 6.47
N LEU A 535 28.62 -0.10 5.80
CA LEU A 535 28.33 -0.07 4.37
C LEU A 535 29.48 -0.67 3.55
N LYS A 536 30.74 -0.42 3.93
CA LYS A 536 31.89 -1.03 3.28
C LYS A 536 31.85 -2.56 3.34
N LYS A 537 31.51 -3.14 4.49
CA LYS A 537 31.35 -4.59 4.65
C LYS A 537 30.20 -5.15 3.80
N MET A 538 29.10 -4.40 3.67
CA MET A 538 28.00 -4.78 2.77
C MET A 538 28.45 -4.78 1.31
N THR A 539 29.19 -3.76 0.87
CA THR A 539 29.77 -3.71 -0.48
C THR A 539 30.68 -4.91 -0.74
N GLU A 540 31.55 -5.28 0.21
CA GLU A 540 32.41 -6.47 0.11
C GLU A 540 31.57 -7.76 0.02
N PHE A 541 30.51 -7.90 0.82
CA PHE A 541 29.62 -9.06 0.79
C PHE A 541 28.90 -9.23 -0.57
N HIS A 542 28.36 -8.13 -1.13
CA HIS A 542 27.73 -8.15 -2.45
C HIS A 542 28.77 -8.40 -3.56
N GLY A 543 29.99 -7.88 -3.41
CA GLY A 543 31.12 -8.15 -4.31
C GLY A 543 31.49 -9.64 -4.35
N GLU A 544 31.65 -10.29 -3.20
CA GLU A 544 31.94 -11.73 -3.11
C GLU A 544 30.82 -12.58 -3.75
N LYS A 545 29.56 -12.19 -3.57
CA LYS A 545 28.42 -12.87 -4.18
C LYS A 545 28.44 -12.73 -5.70
N LYS A 546 28.75 -11.54 -6.20
CA LYS A 546 28.94 -11.27 -7.64
C LYS A 546 30.09 -12.09 -8.21
N ASP A 547 31.21 -12.20 -7.51
CA ASP A 547 32.37 -12.97 -7.98
C ASP A 547 32.05 -14.46 -8.11
N LYS A 548 31.28 -15.03 -7.16
CA LYS A 548 30.78 -16.42 -7.26
C LYS A 548 29.88 -16.62 -8.47
N LEU A 549 28.93 -15.70 -8.69
CA LEU A 549 28.05 -15.74 -9.87
C LEU A 549 28.85 -15.63 -11.18
N LYS A 550 29.90 -14.83 -11.19
CA LYS A 550 30.79 -14.69 -12.35
C LYS A 550 31.60 -15.96 -12.62
N GLU A 551 32.05 -16.64 -11.56
CA GLU A 551 32.73 -17.93 -11.68
C GLU A 551 31.77 -19.01 -12.22
N ASP A 552 30.54 -19.08 -11.69
CA ASP A 552 29.48 -19.96 -12.19
C ASP A 552 29.17 -19.67 -13.67
N HIS A 553 29.03 -18.39 -14.05
CA HIS A 553 28.81 -17.98 -15.44
C HIS A 553 29.96 -18.44 -16.36
N LEU A 554 31.21 -18.30 -15.93
CA LEU A 554 32.38 -18.76 -16.71
C LEU A 554 32.38 -20.28 -16.89
N THR A 555 32.00 -21.05 -15.88
CA THR A 555 31.87 -22.51 -16.01
C THR A 555 30.78 -22.90 -16.99
N LEU A 556 29.64 -22.20 -16.95
CA LEU A 556 28.52 -22.42 -17.85
C LEU A 556 28.88 -22.07 -19.30
N GLN A 557 29.63 -20.98 -19.51
CA GLN A 557 30.08 -20.56 -20.83
C GLN A 557 31.02 -21.59 -21.48
N LYS A 558 31.88 -22.24 -20.68
CA LYS A 558 32.69 -23.38 -21.15
C LYS A 558 31.81 -24.55 -21.58
N GLN A 559 30.81 -24.90 -20.77
CA GLN A 559 29.86 -25.99 -21.11
C GLN A 559 29.07 -25.69 -22.39
N ILE A 560 28.61 -24.44 -22.59
CA ILE A 560 27.94 -24.01 -23.81
C ILE A 560 28.86 -24.19 -25.02
N THR A 561 30.13 -23.78 -24.89
CA THR A 561 31.13 -23.92 -25.96
C THR A 561 31.38 -25.39 -26.32
N ASP A 562 31.51 -26.27 -25.32
CA ASP A 562 31.72 -27.70 -25.53
C ASP A 562 30.49 -28.37 -26.19
N LEU A 563 29.28 -28.02 -25.74
CA LEU A 563 28.02 -28.54 -26.30
C LEU A 563 27.80 -28.06 -27.74
N ALA A 564 28.11 -26.80 -28.04
CA ALA A 564 28.03 -26.25 -29.40
C ALA A 564 28.97 -27.00 -30.37
N HIS A 565 30.20 -27.30 -29.94
CA HIS A 565 31.13 -28.11 -30.74
C HIS A 565 30.61 -29.53 -31.01
N ILE A 566 29.96 -30.17 -30.04
CA ILE A 566 29.36 -31.51 -30.22
C ILE A 566 28.20 -31.45 -31.22
N GLN A 567 27.37 -30.41 -31.15
CA GLN A 567 26.27 -30.19 -32.08
C GLN A 567 26.77 -29.99 -33.51
N ASP A 568 27.72 -29.08 -33.72
CA ASP A 568 28.31 -28.79 -35.04
C ASP A 568 28.96 -30.03 -35.65
N ARG A 569 29.74 -30.78 -34.85
CA ARG A 569 30.38 -32.02 -35.30
C ARG A 569 29.35 -33.08 -35.68
N SER A 570 28.31 -33.26 -34.88
CA SER A 570 27.25 -34.23 -35.14
C SER A 570 26.47 -33.89 -36.42
N GLN A 571 26.24 -32.60 -36.70
CA GLN A 571 25.59 -32.14 -37.92
C GLN A 571 26.47 -32.33 -39.17
N LEU A 572 27.78 -32.11 -39.06
CA LEU A 572 28.73 -32.36 -40.15
C LEU A 572 28.84 -33.86 -40.47
N GLU A 573 28.98 -34.71 -39.45
CA GLU A 573 29.03 -36.17 -39.62
C GLU A 573 27.73 -36.71 -40.24
N GLN A 574 26.56 -36.16 -39.87
CA GLN A 574 25.29 -36.47 -40.53
C GLN A 574 25.28 -36.10 -42.01
N LYS A 575 25.82 -34.92 -42.40
CA LYS A 575 25.90 -34.50 -43.81
C LYS A 575 26.83 -35.42 -44.62
N GLU A 576 27.95 -35.85 -44.03
CA GLU A 576 28.86 -36.81 -44.67
C GLU A 576 28.28 -38.22 -44.79
N LEU A 577 27.54 -38.68 -43.78
CA LEU A 577 26.88 -39.99 -43.83
C LEU A 577 25.73 -39.99 -44.85
N ASN A 578 24.97 -38.89 -44.94
CA ASN A 578 23.93 -38.72 -45.96
C ASN A 578 24.50 -38.71 -47.38
N SER A 579 25.66 -38.07 -47.60
CA SER A 579 26.32 -38.11 -48.92
C SER A 579 26.85 -39.50 -49.28
N LYS A 580 27.34 -40.27 -48.30
CA LYS A 580 27.75 -41.67 -48.49
C LYS A 580 26.58 -42.61 -48.80
N ILE A 581 25.43 -42.43 -48.15
CA ILE A 581 24.19 -43.18 -48.49
C ILE A 581 23.77 -42.90 -49.94
N LEU A 582 23.86 -41.65 -50.38
CA LEU A 582 23.58 -41.24 -51.77
C LEU A 582 24.56 -41.87 -52.79
N ALA A 583 25.80 -42.17 -52.38
CA ALA A 583 26.82 -42.75 -53.24
C ALA A 583 26.80 -44.29 -53.31
N LEU A 584 26.14 -44.98 -52.36
CA LEU A 584 26.24 -46.44 -52.20
C LEU A 584 25.20 -47.29 -52.96
N GLY A 585 24.09 -46.73 -53.46
CA GLY A 585 23.11 -47.51 -54.23
C GLY A 585 22.49 -48.71 -53.45
N ASN A 586 21.84 -49.64 -54.17
CA ASN A 586 20.89 -50.70 -53.70
C ASN A 586 21.43 -51.76 -52.68
N ASP A 587 22.53 -51.50 -51.98
CA ASP A 587 23.09 -52.40 -50.96
C ASP A 587 22.34 -52.25 -49.61
N THR A 588 21.36 -53.12 -49.39
CA THR A 588 20.35 -52.97 -48.32
C THR A 588 20.89 -53.09 -46.89
N GLU A 589 21.95 -53.87 -46.65
CA GLU A 589 22.52 -54.03 -45.30
C GLU A 589 23.38 -52.82 -44.90
N ALA A 590 24.26 -52.34 -45.79
CA ALA A 590 25.14 -51.21 -45.51
C ALA A 590 24.36 -49.89 -45.33
N VAL A 591 23.28 -49.69 -46.11
CA VAL A 591 22.39 -48.52 -45.98
C VAL A 591 21.63 -48.55 -44.65
N HIS A 592 21.16 -49.73 -44.20
CA HIS A 592 20.45 -49.86 -42.93
C HIS A 592 21.35 -49.53 -41.73
N ASP A 593 22.60 -50.00 -41.73
CA ASP A 593 23.58 -49.68 -40.67
C ASP A 593 23.95 -48.19 -40.63
N LEU A 594 24.09 -47.54 -41.79
CA LEU A 594 24.34 -46.10 -41.89
C LEU A 594 23.13 -45.27 -41.40
N GLN A 595 21.91 -45.69 -41.72
CA GLN A 595 20.68 -45.05 -41.23
C GLN A 595 20.57 -45.13 -39.70
N LYS A 596 20.88 -46.29 -39.11
CA LYS A 596 20.87 -46.48 -37.65
C LYS A 596 21.89 -45.57 -36.94
N LYS A 597 23.05 -45.36 -37.56
CA LYS A 597 24.07 -44.41 -37.10
C LYS A 597 23.60 -42.95 -37.18
N ILE A 598 22.90 -42.57 -38.25
CA ILE A 598 22.32 -41.23 -38.40
C ILE A 598 21.25 -40.97 -37.35
N GLU A 599 20.36 -41.93 -37.08
CA GLU A 599 19.35 -41.81 -36.00
C GLU A 599 20.01 -41.60 -34.63
N GLN A 600 21.07 -42.35 -34.33
CA GLN A 600 21.84 -42.18 -33.09
C GLN A 600 22.46 -40.78 -33.00
N LEU A 601 23.04 -40.28 -34.09
CA LEU A 601 23.60 -38.93 -34.16
C LEU A 601 22.52 -37.85 -34.06
N GLN A 602 21.32 -38.08 -34.60
CA GLN A 602 20.18 -37.17 -34.49
C GLN A 602 19.66 -37.10 -33.05
N MET A 603 19.52 -38.24 -32.36
CA MET A 603 19.15 -38.26 -30.96
C MET A 603 20.21 -37.57 -30.07
N ALA A 604 21.49 -37.78 -30.36
CA ALA A 604 22.58 -37.11 -29.64
C ALA A 604 22.58 -35.59 -29.87
N ALA A 605 22.39 -35.14 -31.11
CA ALA A 605 22.29 -33.72 -31.46
C ALA A 605 21.09 -33.05 -30.79
N LYS A 606 19.91 -33.70 -30.79
CA LYS A 606 18.71 -33.18 -30.13
C LYS A 606 18.90 -33.04 -28.61
N LYS A 607 19.53 -34.03 -27.97
CA LYS A 607 19.83 -33.97 -26.53
C LYS A 607 20.84 -32.87 -26.19
N ALA A 608 21.80 -32.62 -27.08
CA ALA A 608 22.75 -31.52 -26.93
C ALA A 608 22.06 -30.16 -27.06
N GLU A 609 21.12 -30.01 -28.01
CA GLU A 609 20.30 -28.81 -28.20
C GLU A 609 19.43 -28.49 -26.97
N GLU A 610 18.70 -29.48 -26.45
CA GLU A 610 17.91 -29.32 -25.21
C GLU A 610 18.77 -28.91 -24.00
N SER A 611 20.01 -29.41 -23.93
CA SER A 611 20.97 -29.04 -22.88
C SER A 611 21.53 -27.64 -23.08
N LEU A 612 21.72 -27.22 -24.34
CA LEU A 612 22.21 -25.90 -24.72
C LEU A 612 21.19 -24.82 -24.35
N ASP A 613 19.92 -25.03 -24.67
CA ASP A 613 18.81 -24.13 -24.31
C ASP A 613 18.73 -23.96 -22.78
N ALA A 614 18.81 -25.06 -22.03
CA ALA A 614 18.81 -25.01 -20.58
C ALA A 614 20.04 -24.29 -19.99
N CYS A 615 21.18 -24.33 -20.68
CA CYS A 615 22.37 -23.56 -20.32
C CYS A 615 22.20 -22.07 -20.63
N PHE A 616 21.61 -21.69 -21.77
CA PHE A 616 21.31 -20.28 -22.05
C PHE A 616 20.34 -19.68 -21.04
N ASP A 617 19.25 -20.39 -20.70
CA ASP A 617 18.30 -19.96 -19.67
C ASP A 617 18.97 -19.72 -18.30
N LYS A 618 19.96 -20.54 -17.96
CA LYS A 618 20.75 -20.38 -16.73
C LYS A 618 21.72 -19.19 -16.84
N SER A 619 22.32 -18.99 -18.02
CA SER A 619 23.21 -17.86 -18.30
C SER A 619 22.47 -16.54 -18.10
N ASP A 620 21.30 -16.41 -18.72
CA ASP A 620 20.47 -15.21 -18.64
C ASP A 620 20.04 -14.91 -17.21
N LYS A 621 19.70 -15.95 -16.42
CA LYS A 621 19.38 -15.82 -15.00
C LYS A 621 20.58 -15.33 -14.18
N ILE A 622 21.77 -15.85 -14.44
CA ILE A 622 22.99 -15.45 -13.74
C ILE A 622 23.35 -14.00 -14.10
N GLU A 623 23.26 -13.62 -15.37
CA GLU A 623 23.49 -12.24 -15.82
C GLU A 623 22.51 -11.26 -15.19
N ALA A 624 21.22 -11.61 -15.14
CA ALA A 624 20.21 -10.80 -14.45
C ALA A 624 20.50 -10.66 -12.96
N ALA A 625 20.95 -11.73 -12.29
CA ALA A 625 21.35 -11.69 -10.89
C ALA A 625 22.59 -10.82 -10.66
N MET A 626 23.61 -10.94 -11.52
CA MET A 626 24.81 -10.08 -11.48
C MET A 626 24.47 -8.60 -11.68
N ALA A 627 23.59 -8.29 -12.63
CA ALA A 627 23.13 -6.92 -12.85
C ALA A 627 22.36 -6.36 -11.65
N ASN A 628 21.62 -7.20 -10.91
CA ASN A 628 20.97 -6.80 -9.68
C ASN A 628 21.98 -6.52 -8.56
N GLU A 629 22.97 -7.39 -8.38
CA GLU A 629 24.06 -7.15 -7.42
C GLU A 629 24.84 -5.86 -7.73
N ASP A 630 25.09 -5.56 -9.02
CA ASP A 630 25.74 -4.30 -9.43
C ASP A 630 24.94 -3.06 -9.05
N ARG A 631 23.61 -3.10 -9.23
CA ARG A 631 22.73 -2.00 -8.81
C ARG A 631 22.76 -1.79 -7.29
N GLU A 632 22.76 -2.88 -6.52
CA GLU A 632 22.85 -2.80 -5.05
C GLU A 632 24.19 -2.24 -4.60
N ILE A 633 25.31 -2.70 -5.21
CA ILE A 633 26.65 -2.18 -4.94
C ILE A 633 26.71 -0.67 -5.23
N GLU A 634 26.24 -0.23 -6.40
CA GLU A 634 26.23 1.19 -6.78
C GLU A 634 25.39 2.03 -5.80
N ALA A 635 24.22 1.53 -5.38
CA ALA A 635 23.37 2.21 -4.40
C ALA A 635 24.06 2.34 -3.03
N ILE A 636 24.72 1.28 -2.56
CA ILE A 636 25.47 1.28 -1.28
C ILE A 636 26.69 2.22 -1.37
N GLU A 637 27.43 2.19 -2.47
CA GLU A 637 28.60 3.06 -2.69
C GLU A 637 28.22 4.53 -2.73
N LYS A 638 27.12 4.87 -3.42
CA LYS A 638 26.57 6.22 -3.42
C LYS A 638 26.24 6.68 -2.00
N ARG A 639 25.50 5.88 -1.23
CA ARG A 639 25.17 6.19 0.17
C ARG A 639 26.41 6.34 1.05
N ARG A 640 27.44 5.53 0.81
CA ARG A 640 28.72 5.62 1.51
C ARG A 640 29.46 6.92 1.17
N ALA A 641 29.45 7.34 -0.10
CA ALA A 641 30.05 8.59 -0.53
C ALA A 641 29.36 9.79 0.14
N ASP A 642 28.02 9.81 0.15
CA ASP A 642 27.23 10.86 0.81
C ASP A 642 27.59 10.99 2.30
N LEU A 643 27.73 9.87 3.02
CA LEU A 643 28.14 9.86 4.44
C LEU A 643 29.59 10.32 4.65
N ILE A 644 30.50 10.02 3.71
CA ILE A 644 31.89 10.49 3.76
C ILE A 644 31.93 12.01 3.62
N ASP A 645 31.14 12.55 2.69
CA ASP A 645 31.02 13.99 2.48
C ASP A 645 30.39 14.68 3.68
N GLU A 646 29.31 14.13 4.25
CA GLU A 646 28.71 14.62 5.50
C GLU A 646 29.74 14.66 6.64
N ARG A 647 30.51 13.58 6.82
CA ARG A 647 31.58 13.52 7.83
C ARG A 647 32.66 14.58 7.60
N ASN A 648 33.12 14.75 6.36
CA ASN A 648 34.15 15.72 6.02
C ASN A 648 33.66 17.16 6.24
N ASN A 649 32.41 17.43 5.87
CA ASN A 649 31.73 18.70 6.13
C ASN A 649 31.64 18.99 7.63
N LEU A 650 31.28 17.98 8.44
CA LEU A 650 31.22 18.13 9.89
C LEU A 650 32.62 18.41 10.51
N ILE A 651 33.68 17.75 10.04
CA ILE A 651 35.06 18.04 10.47
C ILE A 651 35.46 19.47 10.11
N LYS A 652 35.14 19.92 8.90
CA LYS A 652 35.42 21.29 8.45
C LYS A 652 34.68 22.30 9.31
N TRP A 653 33.38 22.10 9.52
CA TRP A 653 32.55 22.95 10.36
C TRP A 653 33.08 23.03 11.80
N ALA A 654 33.52 21.91 12.37
CA ALA A 654 34.07 21.86 13.72
C ALA A 654 35.37 22.67 13.88
N LYS A 655 36.19 22.74 12.83
CA LYS A 655 37.41 23.57 12.79
C LYS A 655 37.10 25.05 12.66
N GLU A 656 36.11 25.40 11.86
CA GLU A 656 35.71 26.79 11.59
C GLU A 656 34.96 27.43 12.77
N ASN A 657 34.35 26.61 13.64
CA ASN A 657 33.55 27.07 14.77
C ASN A 657 34.19 26.62 16.11
N PRO A 658 35.20 27.35 16.63
CA PRO A 658 35.84 27.01 17.90
C PRO A 658 34.92 27.25 19.09
N GLY A 659 35.09 26.44 20.14
CA GLY A 659 34.32 26.53 21.39
C GLY A 659 34.55 27.84 22.18
N LYS A 660 33.55 28.27 22.94
CA LYS A 660 33.64 29.38 23.88
C LYS A 660 33.49 28.84 25.30
N PRO A 661 34.60 28.62 26.05
CA PRO A 661 34.55 28.03 27.37
C PRO A 661 34.15 29.06 28.43
N VAL A 662 32.87 29.46 28.45
CA VAL A 662 32.34 30.45 29.42
C VAL A 662 31.08 29.94 30.09
N VAL A 663 31.01 30.09 31.41
CA VAL A 663 29.77 29.98 32.22
C VAL A 663 29.44 31.37 32.76
N THR A 664 28.22 31.83 32.55
CA THR A 664 27.72 33.10 33.07
C THR A 664 26.51 32.83 33.96
N CYS A 665 26.59 33.23 35.23
CA CYS A 665 25.52 33.07 36.19
C CYS A 665 25.08 34.43 36.76
N GLU A 666 23.87 34.86 36.42
CA GLU A 666 23.32 36.17 36.84
C GLU A 666 22.87 36.18 38.32
N GLY A 667 22.81 35.04 38.98
CA GLY A 667 22.35 34.89 40.35
C GLY A 667 23.43 34.22 41.19
N VAL A 668 23.24 32.93 41.50
CA VAL A 668 24.09 32.21 42.45
C VAL A 668 24.57 30.89 41.84
N ILE A 669 25.85 30.57 42.05
CA ILE A 669 26.42 29.24 41.82
C ILE A 669 26.68 28.58 43.18
N MET A 670 26.05 27.43 43.41
CA MET A 670 26.20 26.68 44.66
C MET A 670 27.56 25.97 44.77
N PRO A 671 28.08 25.78 46.00
CA PRO A 671 29.26 24.94 46.25
C PRO A 671 29.12 23.53 45.67
N GLU A 672 30.24 22.84 45.51
CA GLU A 672 30.38 21.50 44.90
C GLU A 672 30.05 21.40 43.41
N THR A 673 29.52 22.46 42.80
CA THR A 673 29.36 22.53 41.33
C THR A 673 30.72 22.35 40.65
N LEU A 674 30.78 21.47 39.67
CA LEU A 674 32.01 21.16 38.95
C LEU A 674 31.96 21.71 37.53
N ILE A 675 32.87 22.63 37.21
CA ILE A 675 32.98 23.25 35.89
C ILE A 675 34.24 22.71 35.22
N LYS A 676 34.10 22.12 34.03
CA LYS A 676 35.18 21.52 33.26
C LYS A 676 35.32 22.25 31.92
N GLY A 677 36.50 22.78 31.68
CA GLY A 677 36.90 23.33 30.39
C GLY A 677 37.54 22.26 29.52
N LYS A 678 38.25 22.69 28.48
CA LYS A 678 38.99 21.78 27.60
C LYS A 678 40.27 21.25 28.26
N HIS A 679 40.94 22.08 29.06
CA HIS A 679 42.25 21.79 29.61
C HIS A 679 42.24 21.71 31.14
N THR A 680 41.28 22.36 31.80
CA THR A 680 41.22 22.50 33.25
C THR A 680 39.82 22.23 33.80
N GLU A 681 39.73 21.96 35.10
CA GLU A 681 38.46 21.91 35.82
C GLU A 681 38.56 22.70 37.13
N LYS A 682 37.42 23.26 37.55
CA LYS A 682 37.27 24.00 38.80
C LYS A 682 36.04 23.50 39.54
N ARG A 683 36.26 23.04 40.77
CA ARG A 683 35.19 22.81 41.75
C ARG A 683 34.94 24.09 42.52
N ILE A 684 33.68 24.48 42.61
CA ILE A 684 33.27 25.66 43.36
C ILE A 684 33.24 25.30 44.85
N THR A 685 34.08 25.95 45.65
CA THR A 685 34.20 25.67 47.10
C THR A 685 33.25 26.52 47.94
N GLU A 686 32.93 27.73 47.47
CA GLU A 686 32.08 28.69 48.17
C GLU A 686 30.99 29.21 47.23
N MET A 687 29.90 29.70 47.81
CA MET A 687 28.79 30.26 47.04
C MET A 687 29.26 31.50 46.26
N LEU A 688 29.16 31.45 44.94
CA LEU A 688 29.50 32.58 44.07
C LEU A 688 28.25 33.32 43.63
N ARG A 689 28.32 34.65 43.51
CA ARG A 689 27.20 35.50 43.07
C ARG A 689 27.60 36.36 41.87
N TYR A 690 26.69 36.53 40.92
CA TYR A 690 26.88 37.37 39.73
C TYR A 690 28.22 37.07 39.03
N SER A 691 28.47 35.79 38.74
CA SER A 691 29.80 35.31 38.40
C SER A 691 29.91 34.85 36.96
N LYS A 692 31.04 35.17 36.35
CA LYS A 692 31.47 34.69 35.05
C LYS A 692 32.72 33.85 35.23
N ILE A 693 32.65 32.61 34.78
CA ILE A 693 33.75 31.65 34.87
C ILE A 693 34.19 31.30 33.46
N SER A 694 35.47 31.45 33.18
CA SER A 694 36.02 31.18 31.86
C SER A 694 37.39 30.54 31.92
N GLU A 695 37.66 29.64 31.00
CA GLU A 695 39.00 29.07 30.80
C GLU A 695 39.83 30.06 29.97
N VAL A 696 40.91 30.57 30.56
CA VAL A 696 41.79 31.58 29.96
C VAL A 696 43.22 31.06 29.95
N LEU A 697 43.96 31.39 28.89
CA LEU A 697 45.39 31.11 28.82
C LEU A 697 46.16 32.18 29.62
N CYS A 698 46.85 31.77 30.67
CA CYS A 698 47.67 32.65 31.50
C CYS A 698 49.17 32.42 31.22
N THR A 699 49.94 33.51 31.15
CA THR A 699 51.41 33.48 31.09
C THR A 699 51.97 33.68 32.50
N SER A 700 52.76 32.74 33.00
CA SER A 700 53.44 32.86 34.29
C SER A 700 54.68 33.75 34.19
N ASP A 701 54.80 34.75 35.07
CA ASP A 701 55.92 35.70 35.14
C ASP A 701 57.21 35.12 35.79
N GLN A 702 57.21 33.85 36.20
CA GLN A 702 58.37 33.23 36.85
C GLN A 702 59.31 32.56 35.83
N GLY A 703 60.06 33.36 35.08
CA GLY A 703 61.35 32.99 34.45
C GLY A 703 61.36 31.88 33.39
N LYS A 704 60.24 31.23 33.12
CA LYS A 704 60.02 30.31 32.00
C LYS A 704 58.64 30.63 31.42
N ASN A 705 58.58 31.09 30.17
CA ASN A 705 57.35 31.33 29.41
C ASN A 705 56.53 30.03 29.24
N LEU A 706 55.88 29.59 30.32
CA LEU A 706 54.93 28.48 30.34
C LEU A 706 53.54 29.08 30.26
N THR A 707 52.85 28.80 29.14
CA THR A 707 51.43 29.07 28.95
C THR A 707 50.64 27.98 29.66
N ILE A 708 49.92 28.36 30.72
CA ILE A 708 49.09 27.45 31.52
C ILE A 708 47.63 27.88 31.35
N TYR A 709 46.74 26.94 31.08
CA TYR A 709 45.31 27.21 31.11
C TYR A 709 44.83 27.27 32.56
N GLU A 710 43.98 28.24 32.88
CA GLU A 710 43.38 28.38 34.22
C GLU A 710 41.91 28.78 34.11
N MET A 711 41.09 28.28 35.04
CA MET A 711 39.70 28.72 35.22
C MET A 711 39.65 29.99 36.07
N GLN A 712 39.45 31.12 35.41
CA GLN A 712 39.28 32.41 36.07
C GLN A 712 37.82 32.66 36.45
N VAL A 713 37.62 33.17 37.66
CA VAL A 713 36.32 33.62 38.17
C VAL A 713 36.35 35.14 38.21
N GLY A 714 35.45 35.76 37.45
CA GLY A 714 35.18 37.19 37.50
C GLY A 714 33.75 37.47 37.90
N ASN A 715 33.45 38.72 38.23
CA ASN A 715 32.07 39.19 38.38
C ASN A 715 31.54 39.71 37.04
N ILE A 716 30.24 39.59 36.82
CA ILE A 716 29.52 40.02 35.61
C ILE A 716 29.35 41.54 35.61
#